data_AF-A0A7K4H191-F1
#
_entry.id   AF-A0A7K4H191-F1
#
_cell.length_a   1.000
_cell.length_b   1.000
_cell.length_c   1.000
_cell.angle_alpha   90.00
_cell.angle_beta   90.00
_cell.angle_gamma   90.00
#
_symmetry.space_group_name_H-M   'P 1'
#
loop_
_entity.id
_entity.type
_entity.pdbx_description
1 polymer ?
#
loop_
_entity_poly.entity_id
_entity_poly.type
_entity_poly.pdbx_seq_one_letter_code
_entity_poly.pdbx_strand_id
1 'polypeptide(L)'
;MELEQREFYEKQINRYKELRPLYENYSKVIEAIIGNLVQGCSSEFIIQNRVKTISSFANKLFNPDIKYTDPIAEINDLCGVRIILPNINELNAVNQAIREIFLISIGSSSDDSQQIEENQYPEHQQTYIIQLIPDLKLYERLNLEIPDDFFNLKTEIQIRTYISHGWAANQYKIFKQYEFEVPKPYEQGLTRVRSLLTIEDNALNELVDKMQHYESVYGAYMSNEKIKAEIDRLILVYEADKDNYQVGYRIAKLAMAINDMDKSIEILNEIIKSKSFKKASNPQIAAILRDLGISHHIKYKKIPDSKEFLQGRSYIKEAIQINPFDSDAWASLGGIYKQQKNFDKALESYMEALKVDPGDPYPLGNYLVLLIQQTGDITQIEKNREMIHKGIERRLSQAKVMVDIPWAFFDLGLFNLLLGNVLDALDYYLKAIRCSPDIWMIETTINTLNTLKLSQERQIEGSDLVKQILYFGIIFHPNIKEKTDRVITDSISYLDSKMKQKQKYSDDSIVIIAGGTDVSIERSLQFIKNNIIEAFKDYEGIIISGGTKAGICAMVGEIQEECEDKIKTIGYLPKRMPSDVVIDKRYSKIHETKGKDFSVMEAIQYWYDLMKSGIDPSRVKLIGINGGGIAAFEFHAAIVFGAQVGIMRNTGRSASELINDPSWEEPTGPEYGNKPKKLFKVLRNTREDIFNFLTKPFIIDPDIETMQKLLIQHRESGSNMYELNFTTEDVDNTILSGFLTALDHIASEALKVGEILSIKFKDGYMSGGLFTNGEFKVVFLLNETPLPTLEEKIINFIKEVEDKLGEQFHKLHIGCQGYTGGKEMNTILSGIFGVEILKLIDIKIEQKSAEILQIQE
;
A
#
# COMPACT_ATOMS: atom_id res chain seq x y z
N MET A 1 -63.94 3.27 -31.54
CA MET A 1 -63.33 4.61 -31.56
C MET A 1 -64.38 5.57 -32.13
N GLU A 2 -64.71 6.62 -31.39
CA GLU A 2 -65.68 7.63 -31.83
C GLU A 2 -65.12 8.43 -33.02
N LEU A 3 -66.01 9.03 -33.84
CA LEU A 3 -65.62 9.69 -35.10
C LEU A 3 -64.66 10.87 -34.85
N GLU A 4 -64.93 11.69 -33.83
CA GLU A 4 -64.09 12.84 -33.43
C GLU A 4 -62.70 12.42 -32.96
N GLN A 5 -62.61 11.29 -32.24
CA GLN A 5 -61.34 10.75 -31.76
C GLN A 5 -60.50 10.21 -32.92
N ARG A 6 -61.14 9.61 -33.92
CA ARG A 6 -60.47 9.16 -35.14
C ARG A 6 -59.91 10.34 -35.94
N GLU A 7 -60.69 11.39 -36.13
CA GLU A 7 -60.25 12.61 -36.84
C GLU A 7 -59.08 13.28 -36.12
N PHE A 8 -59.10 13.33 -34.78
CA PHE A 8 -57.97 13.82 -33.99
C PHE A 8 -56.69 13.02 -34.26
N TYR A 9 -56.75 11.68 -34.18
CA TYR A 9 -55.56 10.85 -34.42
C TYR A 9 -55.06 10.95 -35.86
N GLU A 10 -55.94 10.94 -36.86
CA GLU A 10 -55.55 11.10 -38.27
C GLU A 10 -54.86 12.46 -38.50
N LYS A 11 -55.37 13.54 -37.89
CA LYS A 11 -54.75 14.87 -37.96
C LYS A 11 -53.35 14.90 -37.34
N GLN A 12 -53.16 14.28 -36.16
CA GLN A 12 -51.85 14.25 -35.50
C GLN A 12 -50.84 13.36 -36.22
N ILE A 13 -51.27 12.22 -36.79
CA ILE A 13 -50.40 11.34 -37.58
C ILE A 13 -49.90 12.08 -38.84
N ASN A 14 -50.78 12.81 -39.53
CA ASN A 14 -50.39 13.62 -40.69
C ASN A 14 -49.43 14.75 -40.30
N ARG A 15 -49.71 15.46 -39.21
CA ARG A 15 -48.81 16.50 -38.68
C ARG A 15 -47.42 15.95 -38.34
N TYR A 16 -47.33 14.77 -37.72
CA TYR A 16 -46.03 14.13 -37.45
C TYR A 16 -45.34 13.68 -38.74
N LYS A 17 -46.08 13.17 -39.73
CA LYS A 17 -45.52 12.76 -41.03
C LYS A 17 -44.83 13.94 -41.75
N GLU A 18 -45.39 15.14 -41.65
CA GLU A 18 -44.80 16.38 -42.19
C GLU A 18 -43.57 16.84 -41.39
N LEU A 19 -43.58 16.70 -40.05
CA LEU A 19 -42.46 17.10 -39.19
C LEU A 19 -41.33 16.06 -39.12
N ARG A 20 -41.56 14.80 -39.50
CA ARG A 20 -40.59 13.71 -39.35
C ARG A 20 -39.23 14.00 -40.05
N PRO A 21 -39.16 14.59 -41.25
CA PRO A 21 -37.88 14.98 -41.86
C PRO A 21 -37.08 15.99 -41.02
N LEU A 22 -37.75 16.89 -40.29
CA LEU A 22 -37.10 17.81 -39.35
C LEU A 22 -36.41 17.03 -38.22
N TYR A 23 -37.12 16.06 -37.63
CA TYR A 23 -36.56 15.18 -36.60
C TYR A 23 -35.42 14.29 -37.13
N GLU A 24 -35.46 13.87 -38.40
CA GLU A 24 -34.36 13.13 -39.04
C GLU A 24 -33.09 13.98 -39.16
N ASN A 25 -33.21 15.23 -39.58
CA ASN A 25 -32.07 16.14 -39.63
C ASN A 25 -31.56 16.50 -38.23
N TYR A 26 -32.48 16.79 -37.30
CA TYR A 26 -32.16 17.05 -35.90
C TYR A 26 -31.40 15.87 -35.25
N SER A 27 -31.84 14.63 -35.51
CA SER A 27 -31.19 13.43 -34.95
C SER A 27 -29.73 13.25 -35.40
N LYS A 28 -29.38 13.69 -36.61
CA LYS A 28 -27.99 13.65 -37.12
C LYS A 28 -27.11 14.69 -36.44
N VAL A 29 -27.65 15.88 -36.19
CA VAL A 29 -26.93 16.95 -35.49
C VAL A 29 -26.70 16.55 -34.03
N ILE A 30 -27.73 16.01 -33.37
CA ILE A 30 -27.60 15.50 -32.00
C ILE A 30 -26.59 14.34 -31.94
N GLU A 31 -26.63 13.41 -32.89
CA GLU A 31 -25.64 12.33 -32.99
C GLU A 31 -24.21 12.86 -33.12
N ALA A 32 -23.97 13.91 -33.92
CA ALA A 32 -22.64 14.50 -34.05
C ALA A 32 -22.17 15.16 -32.74
N ILE A 33 -23.06 15.89 -32.05
CA ILE A 33 -22.74 16.54 -30.77
C ILE A 33 -22.44 15.50 -29.70
N ILE A 34 -23.31 14.50 -29.55
CA ILE A 34 -23.14 13.41 -28.57
C ILE A 34 -21.90 12.59 -28.93
N GLY A 35 -21.66 12.31 -30.21
CA GLY A 35 -20.48 11.58 -30.66
C GLY A 35 -19.18 12.24 -30.24
N ASN A 36 -19.07 13.55 -30.39
CA ASN A 36 -17.87 14.28 -29.96
C ASN A 36 -17.72 14.27 -28.42
N LEU A 37 -18.82 14.46 -27.70
CA LEU A 37 -18.84 14.41 -26.23
C LEU A 37 -18.42 13.05 -25.70
N VAL A 38 -18.99 11.97 -26.23
CA VAL A 38 -18.68 10.60 -25.83
C VAL A 38 -17.25 10.23 -26.20
N GLN A 39 -16.74 10.70 -27.35
CA GLN A 39 -15.34 10.52 -27.75
C GLN A 39 -14.36 11.17 -26.78
N GLY A 40 -14.78 12.20 -26.04
CA GLY A 40 -14.00 12.78 -24.94
C GLY A 40 -13.94 11.91 -23.68
N CYS A 41 -14.90 11.00 -23.50
CA CYS A 41 -15.04 10.17 -22.29
C CYS A 41 -14.62 8.72 -22.51
N SER A 42 -14.77 8.21 -23.74
CA SER A 42 -14.67 6.79 -24.09
C SER A 42 -13.89 6.59 -25.38
N SER A 43 -13.05 5.56 -25.39
CA SER A 43 -12.28 5.17 -26.59
C SER A 43 -13.05 4.24 -27.53
N GLU A 44 -14.05 3.52 -27.01
CA GLU A 44 -14.87 2.58 -27.77
C GLU A 44 -16.34 2.78 -27.41
N PHE A 45 -17.17 3.16 -28.37
CA PHE A 45 -18.59 3.38 -28.12
C PHE A 45 -19.41 3.14 -29.38
N ILE A 46 -20.72 2.91 -29.19
CA ILE A 46 -21.68 2.81 -30.27
C ILE A 46 -22.77 3.85 -30.02
N ILE A 47 -23.00 4.71 -31.01
CA ILE A 47 -24.16 5.61 -31.02
C ILE A 47 -25.18 5.08 -32.02
N GLN A 48 -26.43 5.03 -31.60
CA GLN A 48 -27.57 4.69 -32.44
C GLN A 48 -28.60 5.81 -32.33
N ASN A 49 -28.82 6.56 -33.40
CA ASN A 49 -29.96 7.45 -33.48
C ASN A 49 -31.22 6.70 -33.95
N ARG A 50 -32.38 7.16 -33.49
CA ARG A 50 -33.67 6.62 -33.88
C ARG A 50 -34.71 7.72 -33.88
N VAL A 51 -35.21 8.04 -35.07
CA VAL A 51 -36.45 8.80 -35.21
C VAL A 51 -37.63 7.82 -35.21
N LYS A 52 -38.67 8.14 -34.44
CA LYS A 52 -39.84 7.29 -34.34
C LYS A 52 -40.49 7.11 -35.73
N THR A 53 -40.91 5.88 -36.05
CA THR A 53 -41.62 5.62 -37.31
C THR A 53 -43.06 6.10 -37.19
N ILE A 54 -43.68 6.41 -38.34
CA ILE A 54 -45.10 6.82 -38.38
C ILE A 54 -45.99 5.73 -37.72
N SER A 55 -45.71 4.46 -37.99
CA SER A 55 -46.42 3.33 -37.38
C SER A 55 -46.24 3.26 -35.86
N SER A 56 -45.02 3.48 -35.36
CA SER A 56 -44.74 3.46 -33.92
C SER A 56 -45.34 4.67 -33.21
N PHE A 57 -45.42 5.83 -33.87
CA PHE A 57 -46.10 7.02 -33.36
C PHE A 57 -47.62 6.77 -33.28
N ALA A 58 -48.22 6.25 -34.35
CA ALA A 58 -49.64 5.90 -34.38
C ALA A 58 -50.00 4.90 -33.27
N ASN A 59 -49.23 3.81 -33.11
CA ASN A 59 -49.47 2.83 -32.03
C ASN A 59 -49.36 3.45 -30.64
N LYS A 60 -48.51 4.47 -30.44
CA LYS A 60 -48.38 5.17 -29.15
C LYS A 60 -49.58 6.06 -28.87
N LEU A 61 -50.18 6.67 -29.90
CA LEU A 61 -51.43 7.44 -29.78
C LEU A 61 -52.63 6.57 -29.40
N PHE A 62 -52.64 5.31 -29.84
CA PHE A 62 -53.71 4.36 -29.57
C PHE A 62 -53.58 3.63 -28.23
N ASN A 63 -52.59 3.99 -27.40
CA ASN A 63 -52.45 3.42 -26.06
C ASN A 63 -53.66 3.84 -25.19
N PRO A 64 -54.49 2.91 -24.69
CA PRO A 64 -55.69 3.23 -23.92
C PRO A 64 -55.39 3.91 -22.58
N ASP A 65 -54.19 3.74 -22.03
CA ASP A 65 -53.81 4.20 -20.70
C ASP A 65 -53.31 5.65 -20.67
N ILE A 66 -53.04 6.26 -21.84
CA ILE A 66 -52.45 7.60 -21.95
C ILE A 66 -53.24 8.48 -22.93
N LYS A 67 -53.78 9.60 -22.46
CA LYS A 67 -54.47 10.60 -23.29
C LYS A 67 -53.60 11.84 -23.47
N TYR A 68 -53.19 12.08 -24.72
CA TYR A 68 -52.39 13.24 -25.10
C TYR A 68 -53.28 14.40 -25.58
N THR A 69 -52.95 15.63 -25.19
CA THR A 69 -53.64 16.85 -25.68
C THR A 69 -52.93 17.44 -26.91
N ASP A 70 -51.60 17.54 -26.89
CA ASP A 70 -50.74 17.73 -28.05
C ASP A 70 -49.65 16.65 -28.08
N PRO A 71 -49.89 15.53 -28.79
CA PRO A 71 -48.95 14.41 -28.80
C PRO A 71 -47.55 14.76 -29.31
N ILE A 72 -47.41 15.78 -30.16
CA ILE A 72 -46.09 16.16 -30.71
C ILE A 72 -45.25 16.91 -29.66
N ALA A 73 -45.89 17.68 -28.78
CA ALA A 73 -45.21 18.38 -27.68
C ALA A 73 -44.96 17.48 -26.46
N GLU A 74 -45.86 16.51 -26.24
CA GLU A 74 -45.87 15.64 -25.05
C GLU A 74 -45.06 14.34 -25.21
N ILE A 75 -44.94 13.80 -26.42
CA ILE A 75 -44.15 12.57 -26.65
C ILE A 75 -42.67 12.93 -26.72
N ASN A 76 -41.91 12.53 -25.70
CA ASN A 76 -40.49 12.92 -25.56
C ASN A 76 -39.53 12.07 -26.40
N ASP A 77 -39.95 10.89 -26.89
CA ASP A 77 -39.10 9.94 -27.62
C ASP A 77 -39.31 10.00 -29.15
N LEU A 78 -39.74 11.14 -29.70
CA LEU A 78 -39.87 11.34 -31.17
C LEU A 78 -38.49 11.29 -31.86
N CYS A 79 -37.48 11.84 -31.20
CA CYS A 79 -36.06 11.64 -31.48
C CYS A 79 -35.44 10.94 -30.27
N GLY A 80 -34.72 9.85 -30.53
CA GLY A 80 -33.98 9.13 -29.50
C GLY A 80 -32.54 8.87 -29.94
N VAL A 81 -31.60 8.99 -29.01
CA VAL A 81 -30.21 8.58 -29.20
C VAL A 81 -29.84 7.57 -28.12
N ARG A 82 -29.23 6.47 -28.52
CA ARG A 82 -28.68 5.49 -27.61
C ARG A 82 -27.16 5.54 -27.65
N ILE A 83 -26.56 5.67 -26.48
CA ILE A 83 -25.13 5.62 -26.26
C ILE A 83 -24.83 4.29 -25.58
N ILE A 84 -23.99 3.47 -26.21
CA ILE A 84 -23.64 2.14 -25.72
C ILE A 84 -22.14 2.11 -25.48
N LEU A 85 -21.77 1.82 -24.23
CA LEU A 85 -20.41 1.94 -23.71
C LEU A 85 -19.88 0.60 -23.21
N PRO A 86 -18.55 0.42 -23.08
CA PRO A 86 -17.96 -0.86 -22.70
C PRO A 86 -18.24 -1.24 -21.25
N ASN A 87 -18.17 -0.27 -20.34
CA ASN A 87 -18.23 -0.48 -18.89
C ASN A 87 -19.00 0.65 -18.19
N ILE A 88 -19.19 0.50 -16.88
CA ILE A 88 -19.98 1.39 -16.03
C ILE A 88 -19.25 2.71 -15.78
N ASN A 89 -17.92 2.71 -15.71
CA ASN A 89 -17.14 3.94 -15.46
C ASN A 89 -17.25 4.92 -16.63
N GLU A 90 -17.13 4.43 -17.86
CA GLU A 90 -17.33 5.25 -19.05
C GLU A 90 -18.78 5.74 -19.14
N LEU A 91 -19.76 4.91 -18.74
CA LEU A 91 -21.16 5.31 -18.62
C LEU A 91 -21.34 6.46 -17.61
N ASN A 92 -20.69 6.39 -16.45
CA ASN A 92 -20.74 7.44 -15.44
C ASN A 92 -20.08 8.75 -15.92
N ALA A 93 -18.92 8.66 -16.59
CA ALA A 93 -18.26 9.81 -17.18
C ALA A 93 -19.15 10.51 -18.22
N VAL A 94 -19.79 9.74 -19.11
CA VAL A 94 -20.74 10.29 -20.10
C VAL A 94 -21.99 10.87 -19.42
N ASN A 95 -22.51 10.23 -18.37
CA ASN A 95 -23.65 10.77 -17.61
C ASN A 95 -23.34 12.15 -17.03
N GLN A 96 -22.15 12.31 -16.43
CA GLN A 96 -21.71 13.59 -15.91
C GLN A 96 -21.60 14.63 -17.03
N ALA A 97 -20.98 14.26 -18.15
CA ALA A 97 -20.83 15.14 -19.31
C ALA A 97 -22.17 15.64 -19.87
N ILE A 98 -23.17 14.77 -19.96
CA ILE A 98 -24.51 15.15 -20.43
C ILE A 98 -25.19 16.13 -19.46
N ARG A 99 -25.03 15.93 -18.14
CA ARG A 99 -25.62 16.79 -17.11
C ARG A 99 -25.07 18.20 -17.11
N GLU A 100 -23.81 18.38 -17.49
CA GLU A 100 -23.16 19.68 -17.54
C GLU A 100 -23.48 20.47 -18.82
N ILE A 101 -23.76 19.76 -19.93
CA ILE A 101 -23.85 20.37 -21.27
C ILE A 101 -25.29 20.63 -21.71
N PHE A 102 -26.27 19.84 -21.25
CA PHE A 102 -27.66 19.93 -21.71
C PHE A 102 -28.63 20.40 -20.62
N LEU A 103 -29.69 21.09 -21.03
CA LEU A 103 -30.85 21.29 -20.17
C LEU A 103 -31.60 19.96 -20.06
N ILE A 104 -31.58 19.37 -18.86
CA ILE A 104 -32.27 18.12 -18.58
C ILE A 104 -33.65 18.43 -18.01
N SER A 105 -34.68 18.00 -18.73
CA SER A 105 -36.04 17.91 -18.19
C SER A 105 -36.22 16.51 -17.62
N ILE A 106 -36.43 16.38 -16.30
CA ILE A 106 -36.84 15.11 -15.70
C ILE A 106 -38.33 14.94 -16.03
N GLY A 107 -38.60 14.46 -17.25
CA GLY A 107 -39.95 14.17 -17.72
C GLY A 107 -40.36 12.77 -17.28
N SER A 108 -41.43 12.70 -16.48
CA SER A 108 -42.10 11.48 -16.09
C SER A 108 -42.48 10.63 -17.31
N SER A 109 -41.98 9.39 -17.36
CA SER A 109 -42.59 8.35 -18.20
C SER A 109 -42.59 7.01 -17.46
N SER A 110 -43.81 6.61 -17.08
CA SER A 110 -44.30 5.26 -16.74
C SER A 110 -43.64 4.52 -15.58
N ASP A 111 -44.27 4.63 -14.39
CA ASP A 111 -44.63 3.55 -13.44
C ASP A 111 -43.71 2.32 -13.29
N ASP A 112 -42.41 2.54 -13.14
CA ASP A 112 -41.55 1.75 -12.23
C ASP A 112 -40.61 2.66 -11.42
N SER A 113 -40.83 3.99 -11.46
CA SER A 113 -39.96 5.02 -10.88
C SER A 113 -40.50 5.64 -9.59
N GLN A 114 -41.49 5.04 -8.94
CA GLN A 114 -41.94 5.44 -7.59
C GLN A 114 -41.36 4.52 -6.52
N GLN A 115 -40.04 4.59 -6.37
CA GLN A 115 -39.32 4.45 -5.11
C GLN A 115 -37.90 4.94 -5.37
N ILE A 116 -37.68 6.25 -5.21
CA ILE A 116 -36.36 6.77 -4.90
C ILE A 116 -36.12 6.42 -3.41
N GLU A 117 -36.03 5.12 -3.12
CA GLU A 117 -35.13 4.68 -2.07
C GLU A 117 -33.74 4.67 -2.71
N GLU A 118 -32.75 5.21 -1.99
CA GLU A 118 -31.33 5.10 -2.32
C GLU A 118 -30.95 3.63 -2.49
N ASN A 119 -31.21 3.06 -3.66
CA ASN A 119 -30.86 1.68 -3.95
C ASN A 119 -29.38 1.61 -4.29
N GLN A 120 -28.69 0.74 -3.56
CA GLN A 120 -27.24 0.49 -3.55
C GLN A 120 -26.67 -0.12 -4.85
N TYR A 121 -27.31 0.08 -6.01
CA TYR A 121 -26.88 -0.47 -7.29
C TYR A 121 -26.90 0.60 -8.38
N PRO A 122 -25.77 0.90 -9.06
CA PRO A 122 -25.74 1.85 -10.16
C PRO A 122 -26.68 1.35 -11.28
N GLU A 123 -27.60 2.20 -11.72
CA GLU A 123 -28.56 1.85 -12.77
C GLU A 123 -27.81 1.57 -14.09
N HIS A 124 -27.83 0.33 -14.55
CA HIS A 124 -27.26 -0.18 -15.81
C HIS A 124 -27.81 0.47 -17.10
N GLN A 125 -28.81 1.34 -16.95
CA GLN A 125 -29.36 2.17 -18.00
C GLN A 125 -29.84 3.48 -17.40
N GLN A 126 -29.42 4.60 -17.99
CA GLN A 126 -29.98 5.91 -17.66
C GLN A 126 -30.67 6.51 -18.88
N THR A 127 -31.80 7.17 -18.64
CA THR A 127 -32.58 7.84 -19.68
C THR A 127 -32.75 9.31 -19.34
N TYR A 128 -32.41 10.20 -20.26
CA TYR A 128 -32.55 11.65 -20.14
C TYR A 128 -33.45 12.19 -21.23
N ILE A 129 -34.23 13.22 -20.92
CA ILE A 129 -34.90 14.04 -21.93
C ILE A 129 -34.19 15.37 -21.97
N ILE A 130 -33.48 15.62 -23.08
CA ILE A 130 -32.65 16.81 -23.27
C ILE A 130 -33.25 17.75 -24.31
N GLN A 131 -32.86 19.02 -24.21
CA GLN A 131 -33.04 20.04 -25.25
C GLN A 131 -31.70 20.74 -25.52
N LEU A 132 -31.55 21.26 -26.74
CA LEU A 132 -30.39 22.09 -27.09
C LEU A 132 -30.50 23.46 -26.40
N ILE A 133 -29.37 24.01 -25.97
CA ILE A 133 -29.30 25.32 -25.33
C ILE A 133 -28.84 26.34 -26.38
N PRO A 134 -29.55 27.45 -26.60
CA PRO A 134 -29.06 28.53 -27.46
C PRO A 134 -27.67 29.03 -27.03
N ASP A 135 -26.85 29.46 -28.00
CA ASP A 135 -25.55 30.12 -27.76
C ASP A 135 -24.50 29.30 -26.96
N LEU A 136 -24.51 27.97 -27.10
CA LEU A 136 -23.49 27.13 -26.48
C LEU A 136 -22.13 27.27 -27.19
N LYS A 137 -21.07 27.64 -26.45
CA LYS A 137 -19.67 27.69 -26.98
C LYS A 137 -19.21 26.39 -27.64
N LEU A 138 -19.84 25.26 -27.32
CA LEU A 138 -19.56 23.97 -27.95
C LEU A 138 -19.91 23.96 -29.44
N TYR A 139 -20.98 24.65 -29.86
CA TYR A 139 -21.38 24.66 -31.28
C TYR A 139 -20.34 25.37 -32.16
N GLU A 140 -19.78 26.46 -31.65
CA GLU A 140 -18.65 27.16 -32.28
C GLU A 140 -17.41 26.26 -32.36
N ARG A 141 -17.10 25.51 -31.28
CA ARG A 141 -15.97 24.56 -31.26
C ARG A 141 -16.13 23.41 -32.25
N LEU A 142 -17.36 22.96 -32.49
CA LEU A 142 -17.68 21.89 -33.43
C LEU A 142 -17.89 22.38 -34.87
N ASN A 143 -17.82 23.69 -35.11
CA ASN A 143 -18.12 24.33 -36.39
C ASN A 143 -19.50 23.90 -36.94
N LEU A 144 -20.50 23.86 -36.05
CA LEU A 144 -21.88 23.47 -36.36
C LEU A 144 -22.79 24.70 -36.33
N GLU A 145 -23.45 24.99 -37.45
CA GLU A 145 -24.57 25.92 -37.50
C GLU A 145 -25.86 25.18 -37.14
N ILE A 146 -26.50 25.57 -36.03
CA ILE A 146 -27.73 24.95 -35.53
C ILE A 146 -28.93 25.78 -36.00
N PRO A 147 -29.88 25.22 -36.77
CA PRO A 147 -31.12 25.91 -37.14
C PRO A 147 -31.96 26.28 -35.91
N ASP A 148 -32.57 27.47 -35.91
CA ASP A 148 -33.38 27.97 -34.79
C ASP A 148 -34.51 27.00 -34.39
N ASP A 149 -35.10 26.31 -35.36
CA ASP A 149 -36.19 25.35 -35.14
C ASP A 149 -35.75 24.14 -34.29
N PHE A 150 -34.45 23.86 -34.15
CA PHE A 150 -33.94 22.71 -33.41
C PHE A 150 -33.93 22.92 -31.88
N PHE A 151 -33.88 24.17 -31.41
CA PHE A 151 -33.83 24.47 -29.97
C PHE A 151 -35.12 24.11 -29.24
N ASN A 152 -36.25 24.04 -29.97
CA ASN A 152 -37.54 23.66 -29.40
C ASN A 152 -37.80 22.15 -29.40
N LEU A 153 -36.92 21.34 -30.00
CA LEU A 153 -37.08 19.89 -30.10
C LEU A 153 -36.50 19.18 -28.88
N LYS A 154 -37.14 18.08 -28.48
CA LYS A 154 -36.69 17.20 -27.39
C LYS A 154 -36.03 15.95 -27.98
N THR A 155 -35.00 15.46 -27.28
CA THR A 155 -34.39 14.16 -27.55
C THR A 155 -34.36 13.31 -26.30
N GLU A 156 -34.78 12.06 -26.41
CA GLU A 156 -34.53 11.03 -25.39
C GLU A 156 -33.13 10.44 -25.58
N ILE A 157 -32.24 10.57 -24.60
CA ILE A 157 -30.95 9.89 -24.59
C ILE A 157 -31.02 8.68 -23.68
N GLN A 158 -30.63 7.51 -24.18
CA GLN A 158 -30.48 6.28 -23.40
C GLN A 158 -29.00 5.90 -23.33
N ILE A 159 -28.42 5.85 -22.13
CA ILE A 159 -27.02 5.45 -21.91
C ILE A 159 -27.00 4.07 -21.28
N ARG A 160 -26.21 3.14 -21.85
CA ARG A 160 -26.16 1.72 -21.43
C ARG A 160 -24.75 1.15 -21.61
N THR A 161 -24.43 0.10 -20.86
CA THR A 161 -23.26 -0.75 -21.15
C THR A 161 -23.55 -1.73 -22.31
N TYR A 162 -22.53 -2.38 -22.89
CA TYR A 162 -22.70 -3.43 -23.90
C TYR A 162 -23.57 -4.58 -23.40
N ILE A 163 -23.36 -5.02 -22.16
CA ILE A 163 -24.13 -6.09 -21.50
C ILE A 163 -25.60 -5.66 -21.38
N SER A 164 -25.83 -4.44 -20.90
CA SER A 164 -27.18 -3.88 -20.71
C SER A 164 -27.92 -3.66 -22.02
N HIS A 165 -27.20 -3.23 -23.06
CA HIS A 165 -27.73 -3.15 -24.40
C HIS A 165 -28.12 -4.53 -24.94
N GLY A 166 -27.26 -5.54 -24.75
CA GLY A 166 -27.52 -6.93 -25.12
C GLY A 166 -28.80 -7.47 -24.48
N TRP A 167 -28.99 -7.24 -23.17
CA TRP A 167 -30.23 -7.63 -22.48
C TRP A 167 -31.46 -6.97 -23.10
N ALA A 168 -31.47 -5.65 -23.20
CA ALA A 168 -32.65 -4.91 -23.62
C ALA A 168 -33.02 -5.13 -25.10
N ALA A 169 -32.02 -5.37 -25.96
CA ALA A 169 -32.26 -5.73 -27.36
C ALA A 169 -32.93 -7.11 -27.49
N ASN A 170 -32.60 -8.05 -26.62
CA ASN A 170 -33.16 -9.40 -26.62
C ASN A 170 -34.51 -9.49 -25.91
N GLN A 171 -34.70 -8.83 -24.77
CA GLN A 171 -35.98 -8.76 -24.06
C GLN A 171 -37.09 -8.28 -25.01
N TYR A 172 -36.83 -7.20 -25.75
CA TYR A 172 -37.80 -6.65 -26.70
C TYR A 172 -38.15 -7.65 -27.82
N LYS A 173 -37.18 -8.43 -28.31
CA LYS A 173 -37.40 -9.42 -29.37
C LYS A 173 -38.13 -10.67 -28.86
N ILE A 174 -37.85 -11.13 -27.64
CA ILE A 174 -38.46 -12.33 -27.08
C ILE A 174 -39.96 -12.13 -26.86
N PHE A 175 -40.37 -10.97 -26.33
CA PHE A 175 -41.76 -10.77 -25.91
C PHE A 175 -42.66 -10.18 -26.99
N LYS A 176 -42.13 -9.33 -27.87
CA LYS A 176 -42.95 -8.71 -28.91
C LYS A 176 -43.39 -9.68 -30.02
N GLN A 177 -42.88 -10.92 -30.01
CA GLN A 177 -43.34 -11.99 -30.89
C GLN A 177 -44.69 -12.58 -30.45
N TYR A 178 -45.15 -12.26 -29.25
CA TYR A 178 -46.34 -12.84 -28.65
C TYR A 178 -47.35 -11.73 -28.30
N GLU A 179 -48.61 -11.89 -28.71
CA GLU A 179 -49.70 -10.92 -28.43
C GLU A 179 -50.35 -11.13 -27.05
N PHE A 180 -49.75 -11.91 -26.15
CA PHE A 180 -50.31 -12.25 -24.84
C PHE A 180 -49.46 -11.74 -23.67
N GLU A 181 -50.10 -11.58 -22.50
CA GLU A 181 -49.46 -11.18 -21.25
C GLU A 181 -48.58 -12.31 -20.69
N VAL A 182 -47.32 -12.00 -20.40
CA VAL A 182 -46.32 -12.99 -20.00
C VAL A 182 -46.67 -13.57 -18.62
N PRO A 183 -46.77 -14.90 -18.46
CA PRO A 183 -47.07 -15.45 -17.14
C PRO A 183 -45.96 -15.14 -16.12
N LYS A 184 -46.36 -14.78 -14.89
CA LYS A 184 -45.46 -14.42 -13.77
C LYS A 184 -44.21 -15.32 -13.57
N PRO A 185 -44.27 -16.67 -13.70
CA PRO A 185 -43.07 -17.50 -13.55
C PRO A 185 -41.97 -17.20 -14.59
N TYR A 186 -42.34 -16.81 -15.80
CA TYR A 186 -41.39 -16.44 -16.84
C TYR A 186 -40.85 -15.03 -16.64
N GLU A 187 -41.67 -14.10 -16.14
CA GLU A 187 -41.20 -12.79 -15.69
C GLU A 187 -40.14 -12.91 -14.58
N GLN A 188 -40.37 -13.79 -13.59
CA GLN A 188 -39.38 -14.08 -12.56
C GLN A 188 -38.09 -14.68 -13.12
N GLY A 189 -38.18 -15.52 -14.16
CA GLY A 189 -37.03 -16.01 -14.90
C GLY A 189 -36.21 -14.90 -15.54
N LEU A 190 -36.86 -13.89 -16.13
CA LEU A 190 -36.19 -12.72 -16.72
C LEU A 190 -35.51 -11.86 -15.68
N THR A 191 -36.18 -11.62 -14.54
CA THR A 191 -35.59 -10.86 -13.43
C THR A 191 -34.29 -11.52 -12.97
N ARG A 192 -34.25 -12.85 -12.89
CA ARG A 192 -33.01 -13.59 -12.56
C ARG A 192 -31.91 -13.40 -13.60
N VAL A 193 -32.23 -13.49 -14.89
CA VAL A 193 -31.25 -13.27 -15.97
C VAL A 193 -30.72 -11.84 -15.92
N ARG A 194 -31.58 -10.84 -15.73
CA ARG A 194 -31.19 -9.43 -15.55
C ARG A 194 -30.23 -9.27 -14.36
N SER A 195 -30.54 -9.87 -13.21
CA SER A 195 -29.67 -9.81 -12.03
C SER A 195 -28.29 -10.44 -12.28
N LEU A 196 -28.22 -11.55 -13.01
CA LEU A 196 -26.94 -12.19 -13.36
C LEU A 196 -26.09 -11.30 -14.26
N LEU A 197 -26.69 -10.69 -15.28
CA LEU A 197 -25.99 -9.77 -16.18
C LEU A 197 -25.51 -8.52 -15.45
N THR A 198 -26.28 -8.01 -14.48
CA THR A 198 -25.86 -6.93 -13.58
C THR A 198 -24.63 -7.32 -12.77
N ILE A 199 -24.60 -8.52 -12.17
CA ILE A 199 -23.45 -9.01 -11.42
C ILE A 199 -22.22 -9.13 -12.32
N GLU A 200 -22.39 -9.63 -13.54
CA GLU A 200 -21.31 -9.76 -14.52
C GLU A 200 -20.75 -8.40 -14.96
N ASP A 201 -21.62 -7.41 -15.25
CA ASP A 201 -21.23 -6.05 -15.64
C ASP A 201 -20.43 -5.36 -14.52
N ASN A 202 -20.86 -5.52 -13.27
CA ASN A 202 -20.14 -5.00 -12.10
C ASN A 202 -18.79 -5.69 -11.90
N ALA A 203 -18.73 -7.01 -12.02
CA ALA A 203 -17.49 -7.77 -11.86
C ALA A 203 -16.48 -7.44 -12.97
N LEU A 204 -16.95 -7.23 -14.20
CA LEU A 204 -16.11 -6.80 -15.31
C LEU A 204 -15.56 -5.39 -15.07
N ASN A 205 -16.41 -4.45 -14.62
CA ASN A 205 -15.99 -3.10 -14.28
C ASN A 205 -14.93 -3.10 -13.17
N GLU A 206 -15.16 -3.86 -12.10
CA GLU A 206 -14.20 -4.01 -11.00
C GLU A 206 -12.86 -4.58 -11.47
N LEU A 207 -12.88 -5.53 -12.42
CA LEU A 207 -11.66 -6.11 -12.98
C LEU A 207 -10.92 -5.11 -13.88
N VAL A 208 -11.64 -4.35 -14.72
CA VAL A 208 -11.05 -3.29 -15.54
C VAL A 208 -10.39 -2.23 -14.66
N ASP A 209 -11.08 -1.77 -13.62
CA ASP A 209 -10.53 -0.80 -12.65
C ASP A 209 -9.26 -1.30 -11.98
N LYS A 210 -9.29 -2.55 -11.51
CA LYS A 210 -8.11 -3.18 -10.93
C LYS A 210 -6.99 -3.26 -11.96
N MET A 211 -7.24 -3.73 -13.18
CA MET A 211 -6.18 -3.94 -14.18
C MET A 211 -5.56 -2.63 -14.69
N GLN A 212 -6.38 -1.61 -14.96
CA GLN A 212 -5.87 -0.27 -15.35
C GLN A 212 -5.00 0.34 -14.25
N HIS A 213 -5.34 0.07 -12.99
CA HIS A 213 -4.53 0.52 -11.86
C HIS A 213 -3.24 -0.32 -11.68
N TYR A 214 -3.25 -1.61 -12.01
CA TYR A 214 -2.03 -2.42 -12.05
C TYR A 214 -1.06 -1.93 -13.13
N GLU A 215 -1.57 -1.53 -14.30
CA GLU A 215 -0.75 -0.97 -15.38
C GLU A 215 -0.09 0.37 -15.04
N SER A 216 -0.66 1.14 -14.10
CA SER A 216 -0.06 2.41 -13.66
C SER A 216 0.98 2.26 -12.56
N VAL A 217 1.15 1.07 -11.96
CA VAL A 217 2.03 0.81 -10.82
C VAL A 217 2.97 -0.38 -11.07
N TYR A 218 3.74 -0.32 -12.16
CA TYR A 218 4.77 -1.34 -12.47
C TYR A 218 5.77 -1.57 -11.31
N GLY A 219 6.04 -0.53 -10.50
CA GLY A 219 6.93 -0.59 -9.34
C GLY A 219 6.46 -1.51 -8.20
N ALA A 220 5.18 -1.91 -8.15
CA ALA A 220 4.67 -2.80 -7.12
C ALA A 220 5.05 -4.28 -7.33
N TYR A 221 5.38 -4.69 -8.57
CA TYR A 221 5.60 -6.09 -8.93
C TYR A 221 6.95 -6.36 -9.62
N MET A 222 7.62 -5.30 -10.08
CA MET A 222 8.91 -5.39 -10.76
C MET A 222 9.93 -4.56 -10.00
N SER A 223 11.08 -5.16 -9.68
CA SER A 223 12.22 -4.40 -9.16
C SER A 223 12.67 -3.36 -10.19
N ASN A 224 13.34 -2.29 -9.75
CA ASN A 224 13.88 -1.26 -10.65
C ASN A 224 14.76 -1.87 -11.77
N GLU A 225 15.46 -2.97 -11.48
CA GLU A 225 16.25 -3.72 -12.47
C GLU A 225 15.38 -4.41 -13.52
N LYS A 226 14.29 -5.07 -13.10
CA LYS A 226 13.31 -5.69 -14.02
C LYS A 226 12.63 -4.62 -14.87
N ILE A 227 12.29 -3.47 -14.30
CA ILE A 227 11.68 -2.36 -15.05
C ILE A 227 12.66 -1.84 -16.11
N LYS A 228 13.94 -1.63 -15.76
CA LYS A 228 14.97 -1.23 -16.73
C LYS A 228 15.12 -2.25 -17.87
N ALA A 229 15.19 -3.54 -17.57
CA ALA A 229 15.28 -4.59 -18.58
C ALA A 229 14.06 -4.62 -19.53
N GLU A 230 12.85 -4.39 -19.00
CA GLU A 230 11.64 -4.30 -19.81
C GLU A 230 11.62 -3.02 -20.66
N ILE A 231 12.09 -1.88 -20.12
CA ILE A 231 12.29 -0.64 -20.90
C ILE A 231 13.22 -0.91 -22.08
N ASP A 232 14.38 -1.54 -21.86
CA ASP A 232 15.35 -1.84 -22.91
C ASP A 232 14.75 -2.75 -23.99
N ARG A 233 14.00 -3.78 -23.59
CA ARG A 233 13.26 -4.63 -24.53
C ARG A 233 12.24 -3.85 -25.35
N LEU A 234 11.43 -3.01 -24.70
CA LEU A 234 10.38 -2.24 -25.37
C LEU A 234 10.96 -1.17 -26.29
N ILE A 235 12.12 -0.60 -25.98
CA ILE A 235 12.83 0.33 -26.87
C ILE A 235 13.15 -0.35 -28.19
N LEU A 236 13.66 -1.60 -28.18
CA LEU A 236 13.91 -2.35 -29.43
C LEU A 236 12.64 -2.54 -30.27
N VAL A 237 11.49 -2.78 -29.62
CA VAL A 237 10.19 -2.90 -30.29
C VAL A 237 9.75 -1.54 -30.86
N TYR A 238 9.91 -0.47 -30.09
CA TYR A 238 9.54 0.89 -30.49
C TYR A 238 10.42 1.41 -31.63
N GLU A 239 11.70 1.05 -31.67
CA GLU A 239 12.60 1.39 -32.78
C GLU A 239 12.22 0.68 -34.08
N ALA A 240 11.69 -0.54 -33.99
CA ALA A 240 11.20 -1.28 -35.15
C ALA A 240 9.90 -0.70 -35.74
N ASP A 241 9.07 -0.06 -34.90
CA ASP A 241 7.83 0.62 -35.32
C ASP A 241 7.61 1.93 -34.55
N LYS A 242 8.29 2.99 -34.99
CA LYS A 242 8.22 4.32 -34.35
C LYS A 242 6.86 5.00 -34.44
N ASP A 243 5.94 4.50 -35.28
CA ASP A 243 4.56 5.02 -35.33
C ASP A 243 3.66 4.31 -34.31
N ASN A 244 4.13 3.29 -33.58
CA ASN A 244 3.35 2.67 -32.51
C ASN A 244 3.47 3.44 -31.19
N TYR A 245 2.65 4.49 -31.03
CA TYR A 245 2.67 5.32 -29.83
C TYR A 245 2.28 4.60 -28.55
N GLN A 246 1.55 3.48 -28.61
CA GLN A 246 1.14 2.71 -27.42
C GLN A 246 2.36 2.08 -26.74
N VAL A 247 3.28 1.53 -27.53
CA VAL A 247 4.54 0.98 -27.02
C VAL A 247 5.40 2.10 -26.43
N GLY A 248 5.53 3.23 -27.13
CA GLY A 248 6.21 4.41 -26.59
C GLY A 248 5.61 4.87 -25.26
N TYR A 249 4.28 4.96 -25.18
CA TYR A 249 3.62 5.41 -23.95
C TYR A 249 3.88 4.45 -22.79
N ARG A 250 3.88 3.13 -23.05
CA ARG A 250 4.25 2.12 -22.04
C ARG A 250 5.69 2.30 -21.54
N ILE A 251 6.64 2.61 -22.43
CA ILE A 251 8.02 2.94 -22.04
C ILE A 251 8.03 4.17 -21.13
N ALA A 252 7.30 5.22 -21.49
CA ALA A 252 7.25 6.44 -20.68
C ALA A 252 6.67 6.17 -19.28
N LYS A 253 5.60 5.38 -19.15
CA LYS A 253 5.04 4.98 -17.84
C LYS A 253 6.05 4.22 -16.99
N LEU A 254 6.78 3.27 -17.58
CA LEU A 254 7.83 2.52 -16.89
C LEU A 254 8.97 3.43 -16.44
N ALA A 255 9.40 4.37 -17.29
CA ALA A 255 10.43 5.35 -16.96
C ALA A 255 10.00 6.26 -15.81
N MET A 256 8.76 6.75 -15.82
CA MET A 256 8.19 7.53 -14.71
C MET A 256 8.18 6.73 -13.40
N ALA A 257 7.87 5.43 -13.44
CA ALA A 257 7.82 4.57 -12.25
C ALA A 257 9.19 4.43 -11.55
N ILE A 258 10.30 4.47 -12.31
CA ILE A 258 11.67 4.48 -11.76
C ILE A 258 12.25 5.89 -11.62
N ASN A 259 11.40 6.93 -11.73
CA ASN A 259 11.76 8.34 -11.67
C ASN A 259 12.78 8.80 -12.74
N ASP A 260 12.87 8.10 -13.88
CA ASP A 260 13.64 8.51 -15.05
C ASP A 260 12.81 9.47 -15.92
N MET A 261 12.70 10.72 -15.43
CA MET A 261 11.91 11.76 -16.08
C MET A 261 12.54 12.22 -17.41
N ASP A 262 13.84 12.04 -17.60
CA ASP A 262 14.52 12.36 -18.86
C ASP A 262 14.03 11.44 -19.98
N LYS A 263 14.07 10.12 -19.76
CA LYS A 263 13.58 9.13 -20.72
C LYS A 263 12.08 9.28 -20.98
N SER A 264 11.28 9.54 -19.94
CA SER A 264 9.85 9.79 -20.08
C SER A 264 9.57 10.98 -21.02
N ILE A 265 10.20 12.14 -20.76
CA ILE A 265 10.00 13.36 -21.57
C ILE A 265 10.49 13.15 -23.00
N GLU A 266 11.61 12.44 -23.20
CA GLU A 266 12.13 12.09 -24.52
C GLU A 266 11.08 11.35 -25.35
N ILE A 267 10.58 10.22 -24.84
CA ILE A 267 9.65 9.34 -25.55
C ILE A 267 8.29 10.01 -25.77
N LEU A 268 7.74 10.72 -24.77
CA LEU A 268 6.46 11.42 -24.90
C LEU A 268 6.52 12.53 -25.97
N ASN A 269 7.66 13.23 -26.10
CA ASN A 269 7.86 14.21 -27.17
C ASN A 269 7.99 13.57 -28.56
N GLU A 270 8.52 12.36 -28.67
CA GLU A 270 8.52 11.60 -29.94
C GLU A 270 7.09 11.20 -30.32
N ILE A 271 6.30 10.71 -29.36
CA ILE A 271 4.91 10.30 -29.56
C ILE A 271 4.06 11.44 -30.14
N ILE A 272 4.15 12.64 -29.57
CA ILE A 272 3.34 13.79 -30.02
C ILE A 272 3.65 14.18 -31.47
N LYS A 273 4.84 13.85 -31.98
CA LYS A 273 5.25 14.10 -33.37
C LYS A 273 4.84 12.98 -34.33
N SER A 274 4.44 11.82 -33.83
CA SER A 274 4.07 10.65 -34.65
C SER A 274 2.79 10.89 -35.46
N LYS A 275 2.61 10.14 -36.54
CA LYS A 275 1.42 10.27 -37.41
C LYS A 275 0.22 9.57 -36.78
N SER A 276 0.44 8.44 -36.13
CA SER A 276 -0.56 7.67 -35.41
C SER A 276 -1.18 8.45 -34.24
N PHE A 277 -0.40 9.25 -33.51
CA PHE A 277 -0.91 10.07 -32.41
C PHE A 277 -2.01 11.05 -32.85
N LYS A 278 -1.95 11.55 -34.09
CA LYS A 278 -3.02 12.40 -34.66
C LYS A 278 -4.36 11.69 -34.82
N LYS A 279 -4.37 10.35 -34.76
CA LYS A 279 -5.56 9.50 -34.84
C LYS A 279 -5.96 8.93 -33.47
N ALA A 280 -5.22 9.23 -32.40
CA ALA A 280 -5.55 8.77 -31.05
C ALA A 280 -6.87 9.40 -30.58
N SER A 281 -7.57 8.73 -29.67
CA SER A 281 -8.78 9.28 -29.06
C SER A 281 -8.43 10.45 -28.13
N ASN A 282 -9.37 11.35 -27.89
CA ASN A 282 -9.18 12.48 -26.98
C ASN A 282 -8.68 12.05 -25.58
N PRO A 283 -9.22 10.99 -24.94
CA PRO A 283 -8.68 10.47 -23.68
C PRO A 283 -7.20 10.08 -23.73
N GLN A 284 -6.76 9.45 -24.83
CA GLN A 284 -5.37 9.02 -24.98
C GLN A 284 -4.43 10.21 -25.21
N ILE A 285 -4.88 11.17 -26.03
CA ILE A 285 -4.15 12.43 -26.25
C ILE A 285 -4.00 13.17 -24.91
N ALA A 286 -5.08 13.30 -24.14
CA ALA A 286 -5.07 13.94 -22.84
C ALA A 286 -4.12 13.23 -21.86
N ALA A 287 -4.18 11.90 -21.77
CA ALA A 287 -3.31 11.12 -20.88
C ALA A 287 -1.81 11.30 -21.19
N ILE A 288 -1.44 11.30 -22.48
CA ILE A 288 -0.05 11.52 -22.92
C ILE A 288 0.42 12.94 -22.59
N LEU A 289 -0.41 13.96 -22.85
CA LEU A 289 -0.08 15.35 -22.53
C LEU A 289 0.01 15.58 -21.02
N ARG A 290 -0.89 14.96 -20.24
CA ARG A 290 -0.86 14.98 -18.78
C ARG A 290 0.44 14.39 -18.26
N ASP A 291 0.79 13.17 -18.66
CA ASP A 291 1.99 12.47 -18.18
C ASP A 291 3.28 13.18 -18.64
N LEU A 292 3.27 13.84 -19.80
CA LEU A 292 4.37 14.72 -20.23
C LEU A 292 4.48 15.94 -19.32
N GLY A 293 3.36 16.58 -19.00
CA GLY A 293 3.33 17.71 -18.09
C GLY A 293 3.77 17.36 -16.67
N ILE A 294 3.35 16.19 -16.15
CA ILE A 294 3.79 15.64 -14.87
C ILE A 294 5.31 15.41 -14.89
N SER A 295 5.83 14.80 -15.95
CA SER A 295 7.27 14.50 -16.08
C SER A 295 8.12 15.79 -16.09
N HIS A 296 7.68 16.81 -16.80
CA HIS A 296 8.28 18.15 -16.73
C HIS A 296 8.23 18.73 -15.32
N HIS A 297 7.07 18.67 -14.66
CA HIS A 297 6.90 19.24 -13.34
C HIS A 297 7.80 18.56 -12.28
N ILE A 298 7.90 17.23 -12.30
CA ILE A 298 8.76 16.48 -11.38
C ILE A 298 10.23 16.79 -11.65
N LYS A 299 10.66 16.76 -12.92
CA LYS A 299 12.06 17.06 -13.31
C LYS A 299 12.48 18.47 -12.89
N TYR A 300 11.65 19.46 -13.17
CA TYR A 300 11.97 20.87 -12.94
C TYR A 300 11.43 21.40 -11.60
N LYS A 301 11.02 20.52 -10.68
CA LYS A 301 10.40 20.85 -9.39
C LYS A 301 11.19 21.87 -8.57
N LYS A 302 12.52 21.84 -8.63
CA LYS A 302 13.43 22.75 -7.91
C LYS A 302 13.51 24.15 -8.52
N ILE A 303 12.99 24.36 -9.73
CA ILE A 303 13.03 25.63 -10.48
C ILE A 303 11.61 25.93 -11.03
N PRO A 304 10.66 26.29 -10.14
CA PRO A 304 9.23 26.35 -10.45
C PRO A 304 8.80 27.46 -11.44
N ASP A 305 9.72 28.33 -11.84
CA ASP A 305 9.50 29.39 -12.84
C ASP A 305 10.31 29.19 -14.12
N SER A 306 10.97 28.04 -14.27
CA SER A 306 11.64 27.69 -15.53
C SER A 306 10.64 27.59 -16.68
N LYS A 307 11.11 27.86 -17.90
CA LYS A 307 10.28 27.75 -19.11
C LYS A 307 9.69 26.35 -19.23
N GLU A 308 10.48 25.33 -18.91
CA GLU A 308 10.12 23.92 -18.99
C GLU A 308 9.08 23.53 -17.92
N PHE A 309 9.16 24.09 -16.72
CA PHE A 309 8.13 23.89 -15.69
C PHE A 309 6.80 24.51 -16.10
N LEU A 310 6.83 25.75 -16.63
CA LEU A 310 5.63 26.43 -17.12
C LEU A 310 5.03 25.71 -18.34
N GLN A 311 5.87 25.16 -19.20
CA GLN A 311 5.47 24.31 -20.32
C GLN A 311 4.75 23.05 -19.83
N GLY A 312 5.28 22.37 -18.80
CA GLY A 312 4.62 21.20 -18.20
C GLY A 312 3.20 21.51 -17.71
N ARG A 313 3.02 22.66 -17.05
CA ARG A 313 1.68 23.13 -16.64
C ARG A 313 0.77 23.44 -17.85
N SER A 314 1.32 23.93 -18.95
CA SER A 314 0.56 24.16 -20.18
C SER A 314 0.04 22.84 -20.76
N TYR A 315 0.87 21.79 -20.79
CA TYR A 315 0.44 20.47 -21.27
C TYR A 315 -0.68 19.87 -20.41
N ILE A 316 -0.61 19.98 -19.08
CA ILE A 316 -1.72 19.52 -18.22
C ILE A 316 -2.99 20.32 -18.46
N LYS A 317 -2.90 21.64 -18.68
CA LYS A 317 -4.08 22.46 -19.02
C LYS A 317 -4.67 22.08 -20.38
N GLU A 318 -3.82 21.78 -21.35
CA GLU A 318 -4.24 21.28 -22.67
C GLU A 318 -4.90 19.91 -22.54
N ALA A 319 -4.34 19.00 -21.73
CA ALA A 319 -4.94 17.70 -21.42
C ALA A 319 -6.35 17.86 -20.83
N ILE A 320 -6.54 18.78 -19.86
CA ILE A 320 -7.85 19.09 -19.27
C ILE A 320 -8.80 19.69 -20.31
N GLN A 321 -8.31 20.53 -21.24
CA GLN A 321 -9.15 21.08 -22.31
C GLN A 321 -9.63 19.98 -23.28
N ILE A 322 -8.80 18.97 -23.52
CA ILE A 322 -9.11 17.84 -24.40
C ILE A 322 -10.02 16.83 -23.69
N ASN A 323 -9.75 16.53 -22.42
CA ASN A 323 -10.54 15.66 -21.57
C ASN A 323 -10.77 16.30 -20.19
N PRO A 324 -11.92 16.98 -19.99
CA PRO A 324 -12.29 17.54 -18.69
C PRO A 324 -12.57 16.49 -17.60
N PHE A 325 -12.76 15.21 -17.96
CA PHE A 325 -13.01 14.11 -17.03
C PHE A 325 -11.73 13.35 -16.66
N ASP A 326 -10.56 13.93 -16.91
CA ASP A 326 -9.27 13.38 -16.49
C ASP A 326 -8.98 13.82 -15.04
N SER A 327 -9.41 12.98 -14.08
CA SER A 327 -9.19 13.23 -12.63
C SER A 327 -7.70 13.44 -12.30
N ASP A 328 -6.82 12.60 -12.87
CA ASP A 328 -5.37 12.67 -12.65
C ASP A 328 -4.79 14.01 -13.14
N ALA A 329 -5.30 14.55 -14.25
CA ALA A 329 -4.86 15.84 -14.77
C ALA A 329 -5.26 16.99 -13.86
N TRP A 330 -6.51 17.00 -13.37
CA TRP A 330 -6.99 17.97 -12.38
C TRP A 330 -6.23 17.87 -11.06
N ALA A 331 -6.01 16.67 -10.56
CA ALA A 331 -5.25 16.42 -9.33
C ALA A 331 -3.78 16.87 -9.47
N SER A 332 -3.17 16.59 -10.61
CA SER A 332 -1.80 17.04 -10.94
C SER A 332 -1.72 18.57 -11.00
N LEU A 333 -2.70 19.23 -11.63
CA LEU A 333 -2.79 20.69 -11.65
C LEU A 333 -2.93 21.29 -10.25
N GLY A 334 -3.75 20.66 -9.39
CA GLY A 334 -3.87 21.00 -7.97
C GLY A 334 -2.53 20.88 -7.22
N GLY A 335 -1.79 19.79 -7.48
CA GLY A 335 -0.43 19.59 -6.96
C GLY A 335 0.53 20.71 -7.33
N ILE A 336 0.52 21.11 -8.61
CA ILE A 336 1.34 22.21 -9.14
C ILE A 336 0.99 23.54 -8.45
N TYR A 337 -0.30 23.88 -8.38
CA TYR A 337 -0.73 25.12 -7.74
C TYR A 337 -0.42 25.14 -6.23
N LYS A 338 -0.58 23.99 -5.55
CA LYS A 338 -0.18 23.83 -4.14
C LYS A 338 1.31 24.11 -3.96
N GLN A 339 2.17 23.58 -4.84
CA GLN A 339 3.60 23.85 -4.79
C GLN A 339 3.94 25.33 -5.03
N GLN A 340 3.19 25.99 -5.92
CA GLN A 340 3.30 27.43 -6.17
C GLN A 340 2.66 28.29 -5.07
N LYS A 341 2.16 27.68 -3.98
CA LYS A 341 1.43 28.33 -2.89
C LYS A 341 0.16 29.08 -3.35
N ASN A 342 -0.36 28.74 -4.53
CA ASN A 342 -1.64 29.24 -5.02
C ASN A 342 -2.76 28.30 -4.54
N PHE A 343 -3.08 28.42 -3.26
CA PHE A 343 -3.94 27.48 -2.56
C PHE A 343 -5.38 27.49 -3.05
N ASP A 344 -5.91 28.65 -3.45
CA ASP A 344 -7.29 28.79 -3.94
C ASP A 344 -7.47 27.98 -5.24
N LYS A 345 -6.57 28.16 -6.21
CA LYS A 345 -6.60 27.36 -7.45
C LYS A 345 -6.30 25.88 -7.23
N ALA A 346 -5.51 25.57 -6.20
CA ALA A 346 -5.24 24.18 -5.84
C ALA A 346 -6.52 23.50 -5.32
N LEU A 347 -7.26 24.15 -4.41
CA LEU A 347 -8.54 23.65 -3.93
C LEU A 347 -9.56 23.50 -5.05
N GLU A 348 -9.68 24.49 -5.94
CA GLU A 348 -10.54 24.40 -7.12
C GLU A 348 -10.17 23.17 -7.97
N SER A 349 -8.89 22.99 -8.29
CA SER A 349 -8.44 21.88 -9.14
C SER A 349 -8.65 20.51 -8.48
N TYR A 350 -8.36 20.38 -7.17
CA TYR A 350 -8.65 19.13 -6.46
C TYR A 350 -10.15 18.86 -6.35
N MET A 351 -10.97 19.89 -6.17
CA MET A 351 -12.44 19.73 -6.18
C MET A 351 -12.94 19.25 -7.54
N GLU A 352 -12.42 19.77 -8.66
CA GLU A 352 -12.77 19.25 -9.98
C GLU A 352 -12.33 17.78 -10.15
N ALA A 353 -11.15 17.38 -9.68
CA ALA A 353 -10.75 15.98 -9.66
C ALA A 353 -11.74 15.10 -8.86
N LEU A 354 -12.12 15.56 -7.66
CA LEU A 354 -13.03 14.85 -6.77
C LEU A 354 -14.48 14.81 -7.24
N LYS A 355 -14.90 15.70 -8.15
CA LYS A 355 -16.20 15.57 -8.82
C LYS A 355 -16.22 14.40 -9.81
N VAL A 356 -15.09 14.14 -10.46
CA VAL A 356 -14.92 13.03 -11.40
C VAL A 356 -14.73 11.72 -10.65
N ASP A 357 -13.83 11.70 -9.67
CA ASP A 357 -13.53 10.54 -8.84
C ASP A 357 -13.52 10.91 -7.34
N PRO A 358 -14.68 10.81 -6.65
CA PRO A 358 -14.80 11.19 -5.24
C PRO A 358 -13.98 10.33 -4.28
N GLY A 359 -13.52 9.15 -4.72
CA GLY A 359 -12.78 8.19 -3.91
C GLY A 359 -11.27 8.20 -4.17
N ASP A 360 -10.77 9.08 -5.03
CA ASP A 360 -9.34 9.18 -5.32
C ASP A 360 -8.57 9.72 -4.10
N PRO A 361 -7.69 8.91 -3.48
CA PRO A 361 -7.01 9.28 -2.24
C PRO A 361 -6.08 10.48 -2.38
N TYR A 362 -5.42 10.64 -3.54
CA TYR A 362 -4.42 11.67 -3.75
C TYR A 362 -5.02 13.10 -3.74
N PRO A 363 -6.00 13.45 -4.59
CA PRO A 363 -6.66 14.74 -4.52
C PRO A 363 -7.46 14.91 -3.22
N LEU A 364 -8.07 13.84 -2.68
CA LEU A 364 -8.87 13.90 -1.45
C LEU A 364 -8.04 14.33 -0.24
N GLY A 365 -6.93 13.64 0.03
CA GLY A 365 -6.05 13.96 1.15
C GLY A 365 -5.50 15.39 1.06
N ASN A 366 -5.08 15.79 -0.14
CA ASN A 366 -4.57 17.14 -0.39
C ASN A 366 -5.64 18.22 -0.25
N TYR A 367 -6.85 17.98 -0.76
CA TYR A 367 -8.00 18.88 -0.63
C TYR A 367 -8.36 19.08 0.84
N LEU A 368 -8.56 17.99 1.59
CA LEU A 368 -8.95 18.06 3.01
C LEU A 368 -7.91 18.80 3.85
N VAL A 369 -6.63 18.45 3.70
CA VAL A 369 -5.55 19.10 4.45
C VAL A 369 -5.51 20.60 4.14
N LEU A 370 -5.59 20.98 2.88
CA LEU A 370 -5.51 22.36 2.47
C LEU A 370 -6.76 23.17 2.89
N LEU A 371 -7.94 22.57 2.77
CA LEU A 371 -9.21 23.18 3.17
C LEU A 371 -9.23 23.45 4.67
N ILE A 372 -8.86 22.45 5.48
CA ILE A 372 -8.77 22.59 6.95
C ILE A 372 -7.72 23.63 7.32
N GLN A 373 -6.58 23.65 6.63
CA GLN A 373 -5.53 24.64 6.85
C GLN A 373 -6.02 26.08 6.57
N GLN A 374 -6.72 26.31 5.46
CA GLN A 374 -7.18 27.66 5.09
C GLN A 374 -8.35 28.13 5.96
N THR A 375 -9.29 27.23 6.28
CA THR A 375 -10.52 27.58 7.01
C THR A 375 -10.36 27.54 8.52
N GLY A 376 -9.43 26.72 9.03
CA GLY A 376 -9.33 26.39 10.46
C GLY A 376 -10.57 25.67 11.01
N ASP A 377 -11.37 25.06 10.12
CA ASP A 377 -12.66 24.46 10.40
C ASP A 377 -12.61 22.93 10.27
N ILE A 378 -12.57 22.24 11.40
CA ILE A 378 -12.57 20.77 11.44
C ILE A 378 -13.92 20.16 11.06
N THR A 379 -15.03 20.93 11.02
CA THR A 379 -16.33 20.41 10.58
C THR A 379 -16.34 20.00 9.11
N GLN A 380 -15.34 20.44 8.35
CA GLN A 380 -15.12 20.00 6.97
C GLN A 380 -14.84 18.50 6.88
N ILE A 381 -14.26 17.88 7.92
CA ILE A 381 -14.08 16.44 7.99
C ILE A 381 -15.45 15.74 7.94
N GLU A 382 -16.39 16.18 8.77
CA GLU A 382 -17.74 15.61 8.82
C GLU A 382 -18.49 15.80 7.50
N LYS A 383 -18.39 17.00 6.90
CA LYS A 383 -19.01 17.29 5.58
C LYS A 383 -18.50 16.40 4.45
N ASN A 384 -17.27 15.88 4.57
CA ASN A 384 -16.65 15.03 3.57
C ASN A 384 -16.50 13.57 4.04
N ARG A 385 -17.19 13.17 5.11
CA ARG A 385 -17.06 11.83 5.73
C ARG A 385 -17.29 10.71 4.71
N GLU A 386 -18.29 10.84 3.84
CA GLU A 386 -18.58 9.84 2.81
C GLU A 386 -17.41 9.66 1.81
N MET A 387 -16.82 10.77 1.34
CA MET A 387 -15.66 10.73 0.45
C MET A 387 -14.44 10.12 1.16
N ILE A 388 -14.24 10.44 2.44
CA ILE A 388 -13.17 9.83 3.25
C ILE A 388 -13.36 8.32 3.35
N HIS A 389 -14.59 7.83 3.58
CA HIS A 389 -14.86 6.39 3.60
C HIS A 389 -14.57 5.72 2.25
N LYS A 390 -14.99 6.34 1.13
CA LYS A 390 -14.65 5.85 -0.23
C LYS A 390 -13.14 5.78 -0.45
N GLY A 391 -12.40 6.80 -0.01
CA GLY A 391 -10.94 6.82 -0.06
C GLY A 391 -10.29 5.71 0.78
N ILE A 392 -10.81 5.45 1.99
CA ILE A 392 -10.36 4.34 2.84
C ILE A 392 -10.62 3.00 2.17
N GLU A 393 -11.82 2.75 1.65
CA GLU A 393 -12.16 1.50 0.96
C GLU A 393 -11.23 1.23 -0.22
N ARG A 394 -10.96 2.26 -1.03
CA ARG A 394 -10.02 2.16 -2.13
C ARG A 394 -8.60 1.85 -1.66
N ARG A 395 -8.08 2.58 -0.66
CA ARG A 395 -6.73 2.32 -0.12
C ARG A 395 -6.61 0.94 0.52
N LEU A 396 -7.64 0.45 1.21
CA LEU A 396 -7.68 -0.92 1.74
C LEU A 396 -7.58 -1.96 0.62
N SER A 397 -8.31 -1.75 -0.47
CA SER A 397 -8.27 -2.66 -1.62
C SER A 397 -6.87 -2.71 -2.26
N GLN A 398 -6.19 -1.57 -2.37
CA GLN A 398 -4.83 -1.45 -2.90
C GLN A 398 -3.79 -2.06 -1.96
N ALA A 399 -3.87 -1.74 -0.67
CA ALA A 399 -2.94 -2.26 0.34
C ALA A 399 -3.00 -3.79 0.46
N LYS A 400 -4.19 -4.39 0.30
CA LYS A 400 -4.38 -5.85 0.30
C LYS A 400 -3.57 -6.56 -0.78
N VAL A 401 -3.31 -5.89 -1.91
CA VAL A 401 -2.51 -6.42 -3.03
C VAL A 401 -1.16 -5.73 -3.17
N MET A 402 -0.71 -5.03 -2.13
CA MET A 402 0.59 -4.33 -2.05
C MET A 402 0.81 -3.28 -3.16
N VAL A 403 -0.26 -2.61 -3.60
CA VAL A 403 -0.19 -1.51 -4.58
C VAL A 403 -0.04 -0.17 -3.89
N ASP A 404 0.82 0.69 -4.46
CA ASP A 404 1.09 2.06 -4.00
C ASP A 404 1.54 2.15 -2.54
N ILE A 405 2.29 1.14 -2.08
CA ILE A 405 2.95 1.14 -0.77
C ILE A 405 4.23 2.00 -0.86
N PRO A 406 4.53 2.89 0.11
CA PRO A 406 3.86 3.07 1.40
C PRO A 406 2.71 4.09 1.41
N TRP A 407 2.43 4.78 0.31
CA TRP A 407 1.45 5.88 0.25
C TRP A 407 0.03 5.44 0.60
N ALA A 408 -0.38 4.23 0.22
CA ALA A 408 -1.67 3.69 0.61
C ALA A 408 -1.81 3.62 2.14
N PHE A 409 -0.76 3.22 2.85
CA PHE A 409 -0.76 3.21 4.32
C PHE A 409 -0.68 4.62 4.91
N PHE A 410 0.06 5.56 4.30
CA PHE A 410 0.05 6.96 4.75
C PHE A 410 -1.33 7.60 4.62
N ASP A 411 -2.03 7.36 3.50
CA ASP A 411 -3.38 7.88 3.27
C ASP A 411 -4.41 7.22 4.19
N LEU A 412 -4.33 5.91 4.42
CA LEU A 412 -5.15 5.23 5.43
C LEU A 412 -4.92 5.81 6.83
N GLY A 413 -3.66 6.07 7.18
CA GLY A 413 -3.28 6.73 8.42
C GLY A 413 -3.89 8.14 8.53
N LEU A 414 -3.80 8.95 7.47
CA LEU A 414 -4.35 10.29 7.43
C LEU A 414 -5.88 10.29 7.55
N PHE A 415 -6.58 9.47 6.77
CA PHE A 415 -8.04 9.42 6.77
C PHE A 415 -8.61 8.93 8.10
N ASN A 416 -8.03 7.88 8.69
CA ASN A 416 -8.43 7.42 10.02
C ASN A 416 -8.12 8.47 11.10
N LEU A 417 -7.00 9.19 10.99
CA LEU A 417 -6.68 10.28 11.91
C LEU A 417 -7.70 11.41 11.83
N LEU A 418 -8.11 11.81 10.62
CA LEU A 418 -9.13 12.84 10.42
C LEU A 418 -10.48 12.41 11.01
N LEU A 419 -10.88 11.14 10.84
CA LEU A 419 -12.13 10.61 11.38
C LEU A 419 -12.12 10.39 12.91
N GLY A 420 -10.97 10.55 13.58
CA GLY A 420 -10.81 10.30 15.01
C GLY A 420 -10.53 8.84 15.38
N ASN A 421 -10.29 7.97 14.40
CA ASN A 421 -9.91 6.57 14.59
C ASN A 421 -8.41 6.48 14.91
N VAL A 422 -8.01 6.97 16.08
CA VAL A 422 -6.60 7.19 16.42
C VAL A 422 -5.78 5.89 16.39
N LEU A 423 -6.30 4.78 16.94
CA LEU A 423 -5.55 3.52 16.98
C LEU A 423 -5.30 2.95 15.58
N ASP A 424 -6.31 2.94 14.71
CA ASP A 424 -6.16 2.51 13.33
C ASP A 424 -5.18 3.40 12.56
N ALA A 425 -5.26 4.72 12.79
CA ALA A 425 -4.32 5.66 12.20
C ALA A 425 -2.86 5.33 12.55
N LEU A 426 -2.58 5.08 13.84
CA LEU A 426 -1.24 4.73 14.32
C LEU A 426 -0.75 3.41 13.71
N ASP A 427 -1.63 2.41 13.59
CA ASP A 427 -1.31 1.13 12.94
C ASP A 427 -0.89 1.33 11.48
N TYR A 428 -1.68 2.08 10.70
CA TYR A 428 -1.36 2.37 9.31
C TYR A 428 -0.09 3.20 9.17
N TYR A 429 0.17 4.18 10.04
CA TYR A 429 1.44 4.90 10.02
C TYR A 429 2.64 4.00 10.35
N LEU A 430 2.50 3.05 11.27
CA LEU A 430 3.55 2.06 11.54
C LEU A 430 3.81 1.18 10.31
N LYS A 431 2.76 0.69 9.65
CA LYS A 431 2.86 -0.05 8.37
C LYS A 431 3.52 0.79 7.28
N ALA A 432 3.18 2.07 7.17
CA ALA A 432 3.77 3.01 6.21
C ALA A 432 5.26 3.24 6.48
N ILE A 433 5.65 3.48 7.73
CA ILE A 433 7.06 3.62 8.14
C ILE A 433 7.82 2.35 7.76
N ARG A 434 7.31 1.16 8.11
CA ARG A 434 7.94 -0.13 7.80
C ARG A 434 8.24 -0.29 6.31
N CYS A 435 7.28 0.11 5.47
CA CYS A 435 7.38 -0.08 4.03
C CYS A 435 8.00 1.11 3.31
N SER A 436 8.51 2.12 4.03
CA SER A 436 9.12 3.30 3.41
C SER A 436 10.54 2.97 2.94
N PRO A 437 10.83 3.07 1.63
CA PRO A 437 12.20 2.89 1.14
C PRO A 437 13.12 4.05 1.55
N ASP A 438 12.58 5.25 1.78
CA ASP A 438 13.34 6.48 2.03
C ASP A 438 12.69 7.39 3.08
N ILE A 439 13.53 8.19 3.78
CA ILE A 439 13.11 9.10 4.86
C ILE A 439 12.19 10.22 4.37
N TRP A 440 12.40 10.72 3.15
CA TRP A 440 11.65 11.87 2.63
C TRP A 440 10.14 11.61 2.56
N MET A 441 9.73 10.34 2.45
CA MET A 441 8.31 9.95 2.49
C MET A 441 7.71 10.19 3.87
N ILE A 442 8.43 9.80 4.93
CA ILE A 442 8.05 10.07 6.32
C ILE A 442 8.06 11.58 6.59
N GLU A 443 9.08 12.31 6.12
CA GLU A 443 9.15 13.78 6.26
C GLU A 443 8.00 14.49 5.54
N THR A 444 7.58 14.00 4.37
CA THR A 444 6.43 14.53 3.64
C THR A 444 5.17 14.45 4.49
N THR A 445 4.93 13.31 5.13
CA THR A 445 3.80 13.11 6.05
C THR A 445 3.91 14.01 7.29
N ILE A 446 5.09 14.13 7.90
CA ILE A 446 5.31 15.05 9.03
C ILE A 446 4.99 16.49 8.62
N ASN A 447 5.40 16.91 7.42
CA ASN A 447 5.11 18.24 6.89
C ASN A 447 3.60 18.46 6.69
N THR A 448 2.88 17.47 6.14
CA THR A 448 1.41 17.50 6.03
C THR A 448 0.73 17.65 7.40
N LEU A 449 1.20 16.95 8.43
CA LEU A 449 0.65 17.10 9.79
C LEU A 449 1.06 18.42 10.45
N ASN A 450 2.16 19.03 10.01
CA ASN A 450 2.59 20.35 10.46
C ASN A 450 1.86 21.50 9.76
N THR A 451 1.28 21.28 8.58
CA THR A 451 0.44 22.28 7.90
C THR A 451 -0.95 22.39 8.53
N LEU A 452 -1.44 21.32 9.16
CA LEU A 452 -2.70 21.29 9.94
C LEU A 452 -2.64 22.06 11.28
N LYS A 453 -1.89 23.18 11.35
CA LYS A 453 -1.74 24.04 12.56
C LYS A 453 -3.06 24.70 12.95
N LEU A 454 -3.91 23.94 13.61
CA LEU A 454 -5.15 24.39 14.23
C LEU A 454 -4.82 24.99 15.62
N SER A 455 -5.69 25.85 16.14
CA SER A 455 -5.56 26.36 17.52
C SER A 455 -5.56 25.19 18.52
N GLN A 456 -5.02 25.39 19.74
CA GLN A 456 -4.97 24.33 20.76
C GLN A 456 -6.34 23.69 21.06
N GLU A 457 -7.43 24.44 20.92
CA GLU A 457 -8.80 23.97 21.14
C GLU A 457 -9.39 23.19 19.95
N ARG A 458 -8.73 23.20 18.78
CA ARG A 458 -9.20 22.61 17.52
C ARG A 458 -8.22 21.59 16.95
N GLN A 459 -7.26 21.12 17.74
CA GLN A 459 -6.26 20.16 17.27
C GLN A 459 -6.92 18.81 16.94
N ILE A 460 -6.52 18.20 15.82
CA ILE A 460 -6.96 16.85 15.47
C ILE A 460 -6.42 15.88 16.51
N GLU A 461 -7.33 15.12 17.11
CA GLU A 461 -7.01 14.13 18.15
C GLU A 461 -5.99 13.11 17.62
N GLY A 462 -5.01 12.74 18.46
CA GLY A 462 -3.96 11.78 18.08
C GLY A 462 -2.85 12.34 17.19
N SER A 463 -2.95 13.56 16.66
CA SER A 463 -1.94 14.13 15.75
C SER A 463 -0.54 14.22 16.36
N ASP A 464 -0.43 14.57 17.65
CA ASP A 464 0.87 14.60 18.35
C ASP A 464 1.48 13.19 18.51
N LEU A 465 0.64 12.17 18.75
CA LEU A 465 1.08 10.77 18.87
C LEU A 465 1.62 10.26 17.54
N VAL A 466 0.89 10.51 16.44
CA VAL A 466 1.33 10.17 15.09
C VAL A 466 2.68 10.82 14.78
N LYS A 467 2.85 12.12 15.07
CA LYS A 467 4.14 12.80 14.86
C LYS A 467 5.26 12.13 15.65
N GLN A 468 5.03 11.80 16.92
CA GLN A 468 6.04 11.11 17.74
C GLN A 468 6.48 9.80 17.10
N ILE A 469 5.54 8.98 16.63
CA ILE A 469 5.86 7.71 15.95
C ILE A 469 6.58 7.92 14.62
N LEU A 470 6.21 8.93 13.83
CA LEU A 470 6.93 9.25 12.59
C LEU A 470 8.39 9.66 12.87
N TYR A 471 8.64 10.46 13.91
CA TYR A 471 10.00 10.81 14.33
C TYR A 471 10.77 9.61 14.89
N PHE A 472 10.13 8.73 15.67
CA PHE A 472 10.76 7.45 16.02
C PHE A 472 11.06 6.60 14.79
N GLY A 473 10.16 6.60 13.81
CA GLY A 473 10.36 5.97 12.51
C GLY A 473 11.65 6.45 11.86
N ILE A 474 11.87 7.77 11.76
CA ILE A 474 13.12 8.34 11.22
C ILE A 474 14.35 7.87 12.02
N ILE A 475 14.28 7.91 13.35
CA ILE A 475 15.40 7.58 14.23
C ILE A 475 15.75 6.10 14.14
N PHE A 476 14.76 5.22 14.23
CA PHE A 476 14.94 3.77 14.33
C PHE A 476 14.89 3.02 13.00
N HIS A 477 14.58 3.68 11.86
CA HIS A 477 14.44 2.95 10.60
C HIS A 477 15.71 2.16 10.25
N PRO A 478 15.64 0.82 10.08
CA PRO A 478 16.83 -0.02 9.87
C PRO A 478 17.41 0.10 8.45
N ASN A 479 16.56 0.36 7.46
CA ASN A 479 16.95 0.26 6.04
C ASN A 479 17.36 1.58 5.37
N ILE A 480 17.26 2.73 6.05
CA ILE A 480 17.54 4.02 5.41
C ILE A 480 18.98 4.43 5.73
N LYS A 481 19.88 4.15 4.77
CA LYS A 481 21.34 4.32 4.88
C LYS A 481 21.79 5.79 4.85
N GLU A 482 20.97 6.69 4.30
CA GLU A 482 21.26 8.13 4.19
C GLU A 482 20.61 8.94 5.33
N LYS A 483 20.88 8.58 6.58
CA LYS A 483 20.55 9.48 7.68
C LYS A 483 21.61 10.57 7.74
N THR A 484 21.29 11.79 7.34
CA THR A 484 22.16 12.92 7.73
C THR A 484 22.02 13.14 9.22
N ASP A 485 23.14 13.34 9.93
CA ASP A 485 23.16 13.61 11.38
C ASP A 485 22.17 14.72 11.77
N ARG A 486 21.95 15.68 10.86
CA ARG A 486 21.00 16.77 11.02
C ARG A 486 19.54 16.29 11.15
N VAL A 487 19.07 15.40 10.28
CA VAL A 487 17.67 14.93 10.30
C VAL A 487 17.37 14.15 11.59
N ILE A 488 18.31 13.32 12.05
CA ILE A 488 18.20 12.63 13.35
C ILE A 488 18.18 13.66 14.48
N THR A 489 19.09 14.64 14.47
CA THR A 489 19.20 15.66 15.51
C THR A 489 17.92 16.50 15.62
N ASP A 490 17.34 16.90 14.48
CA ASP A 490 16.09 17.65 14.42
C ASP A 490 14.91 16.79 14.96
N SER A 491 14.90 15.50 14.63
CA SER A 491 13.90 14.54 15.13
C SER A 491 13.96 14.36 16.65
N ILE A 492 15.17 14.19 17.20
CA ILE A 492 15.40 14.11 18.65
C ILE A 492 14.99 15.42 19.32
N SER A 493 15.36 16.56 18.75
CA SER A 493 15.01 17.88 19.27
C SER A 493 13.49 18.09 19.34
N TYR A 494 12.74 17.60 18.34
CA TYR A 494 11.28 17.61 18.40
C TYR A 494 10.76 16.76 19.57
N LEU A 495 11.23 15.51 19.71
CA LEU A 495 10.79 14.61 20.79
C LEU A 495 11.11 15.21 22.17
N ASP A 496 12.29 15.81 22.35
CA ASP A 496 12.71 16.50 23.57
C ASP A 496 11.82 17.68 23.93
N SER A 497 11.28 18.37 22.92
CA SER A 497 10.34 19.48 23.15
C SER A 497 8.98 19.00 23.67
N LYS A 498 8.62 17.73 23.43
CA LYS A 498 7.33 17.13 23.78
C LYS A 498 7.39 16.24 25.02
N MET A 499 8.52 15.59 25.25
CA MET A 499 8.69 14.50 26.20
C MET A 499 9.84 14.77 27.15
N LYS A 500 9.76 14.20 28.36
CA LYS A 500 10.84 14.25 29.35
C LYS A 500 11.22 12.84 29.72
N GLN A 501 12.52 12.60 29.87
CA GLN A 501 13.02 11.28 30.21
C GLN A 501 12.62 10.98 31.65
N LYS A 502 12.02 9.81 31.89
CA LYS A 502 11.60 9.39 33.23
C LYS A 502 12.45 8.26 33.77
N GLN A 503 12.87 7.37 32.89
CA GLN A 503 13.79 6.30 33.18
C GLN A 503 15.08 6.44 32.38
N LYS A 504 16.21 6.27 33.08
CA LYS A 504 17.50 6.02 32.47
C LYS A 504 17.80 4.53 32.62
N TYR A 505 18.06 3.86 31.51
CA TYR A 505 18.47 2.47 31.48
C TYR A 505 19.99 2.39 31.45
N SER A 506 20.55 1.42 32.15
CA SER A 506 22.00 1.18 32.25
C SER A 506 22.38 -0.24 31.81
N ASP A 507 21.39 -1.07 31.52
CA ASP A 507 21.51 -2.46 31.09
C ASP A 507 20.71 -2.59 29.79
N ASP A 508 21.27 -3.31 28.84
CA ASP A 508 20.69 -3.52 27.52
C ASP A 508 19.73 -4.72 27.49
N SER A 509 19.70 -5.53 28.56
CA SER A 509 18.89 -6.73 28.73
C SER A 509 17.42 -6.38 29.06
N ILE A 510 16.73 -5.76 28.10
CA ILE A 510 15.38 -5.22 28.30
C ILE A 510 14.32 -6.09 27.60
N VAL A 511 13.29 -6.43 28.37
CA VAL A 511 12.12 -7.17 27.89
C VAL A 511 10.85 -6.37 28.14
N ILE A 512 10.08 -6.10 27.09
CA ILE A 512 8.74 -5.55 27.17
C ILE A 512 7.75 -6.70 27.22
N ILE A 513 6.83 -6.70 28.19
CA ILE A 513 5.73 -7.67 28.24
C ILE A 513 4.41 -6.90 28.10
N ALA A 514 3.76 -7.10 26.96
CA ALA A 514 2.55 -6.39 26.55
C ALA A 514 1.40 -7.37 26.32
N GLY A 515 0.19 -6.99 26.73
CA GLY A 515 -0.96 -7.88 26.61
C GLY A 515 -2.24 -7.45 27.30
N GLY A 516 -3.20 -8.36 27.34
CA GLY A 516 -4.56 -8.10 27.83
C GLY A 516 -4.65 -8.01 29.37
N THR A 517 -5.53 -7.12 29.85
CA THR A 517 -5.88 -6.97 31.27
C THR A 517 -7.29 -7.45 31.60
N ASP A 518 -7.94 -8.16 30.66
CA ASP A 518 -9.33 -8.59 30.76
C ASP A 518 -9.50 -9.76 31.74
N VAL A 519 -10.32 -9.54 32.77
CA VAL A 519 -10.59 -10.48 33.87
C VAL A 519 -11.25 -11.78 33.37
N SER A 520 -11.98 -11.73 32.25
CA SER A 520 -12.63 -12.92 31.67
C SER A 520 -11.66 -14.01 31.18
N ILE A 521 -10.37 -13.66 31.04
CA ILE A 521 -9.33 -14.51 30.44
C ILE A 521 -8.33 -15.02 31.51
N GLU A 522 -8.37 -14.51 32.75
CA GLU A 522 -7.43 -14.88 33.83
C GLU A 522 -7.37 -16.40 34.09
N ARG A 523 -8.52 -17.09 34.02
CA ARG A 523 -8.59 -18.56 34.18
C ARG A 523 -7.86 -19.33 33.07
N SER A 524 -7.86 -18.81 31.85
CA SER A 524 -7.20 -19.42 30.69
C SER A 524 -5.71 -19.08 30.61
N LEU A 525 -5.28 -17.97 31.24
CA LEU A 525 -3.90 -17.50 31.25
C LEU A 525 -3.02 -18.14 32.34
N GLN A 526 -3.61 -18.83 33.32
CA GLN A 526 -2.87 -19.45 34.43
C GLN A 526 -1.76 -20.41 33.97
N PHE A 527 -2.01 -21.18 32.90
CA PHE A 527 -1.02 -22.11 32.34
C PHE A 527 0.10 -21.39 31.56
N ILE A 528 -0.18 -20.23 30.98
CA ILE A 528 0.83 -19.39 30.30
C ILE A 528 1.73 -18.72 31.34
N LYS A 529 1.09 -18.21 32.39
CA LYS A 529 1.72 -17.52 33.50
C LYS A 529 2.83 -18.33 34.17
N ASN A 530 2.57 -19.60 34.52
CA ASN A 530 3.57 -20.45 35.16
C ASN A 530 4.82 -20.64 34.28
N ASN A 531 4.65 -20.92 32.99
CA ASN A 531 5.79 -21.13 32.09
C ASN A 531 6.62 -19.86 31.87
N ILE A 532 5.98 -18.69 31.85
CA ILE A 532 6.67 -17.41 31.75
C ILE A 532 7.47 -17.16 33.03
N ILE A 533 6.86 -17.24 34.21
CA ILE A 533 7.55 -17.01 35.49
C ILE A 533 8.74 -17.96 35.62
N GLU A 534 8.56 -19.24 35.33
CA GLU A 534 9.64 -20.25 35.36
C GLU A 534 10.75 -19.98 34.35
N ALA A 535 10.46 -19.35 33.21
CA ALA A 535 11.49 -18.94 32.25
C ALA A 535 12.30 -17.74 32.77
N PHE A 536 11.68 -16.82 33.52
CA PHE A 536 12.36 -15.63 34.06
C PHE A 536 13.23 -15.90 35.29
N LYS A 537 13.06 -17.04 35.98
CA LYS A 537 13.92 -17.44 37.13
C LYS A 537 15.41 -17.52 36.78
N ASP A 538 15.70 -17.86 35.52
CA ASP A 538 17.06 -18.00 34.99
C ASP A 538 17.49 -16.83 34.09
N TYR A 539 16.68 -15.76 34.04
CA TYR A 539 16.97 -14.54 33.30
C TYR A 539 17.34 -13.40 34.26
N GLU A 540 18.22 -12.51 33.84
CA GLU A 540 18.60 -11.29 34.56
C GLU A 540 18.38 -10.10 33.64
N GLY A 541 17.75 -9.03 34.14
CA GLY A 541 17.53 -7.83 33.36
C GLY A 541 16.32 -7.01 33.79
N ILE A 542 15.83 -6.19 32.86
CA ILE A 542 14.76 -5.21 33.10
C ILE A 542 13.49 -5.62 32.35
N ILE A 543 12.35 -5.62 33.05
CA ILE A 543 11.04 -5.85 32.44
C ILE A 543 10.23 -4.56 32.43
N ILE A 544 9.71 -4.17 31.26
CA ILE A 544 8.80 -3.03 31.09
C ILE A 544 7.38 -3.54 30.87
N SER A 545 6.40 -2.99 31.60
CA SER A 545 4.97 -3.31 31.42
C SER A 545 4.05 -2.23 32.02
N GLY A 546 2.74 -2.49 32.09
CA GLY A 546 1.72 -1.52 32.49
C GLY A 546 1.59 -1.27 34.00
N GLY A 547 2.19 -2.05 34.91
CA GLY A 547 2.22 -1.69 36.34
C GLY A 547 0.91 -1.83 37.13
N THR A 548 -0.14 -2.45 36.56
CA THR A 548 -1.42 -2.69 37.24
C THR A 548 -1.51 -4.10 37.82
N LYS A 549 -2.42 -4.30 38.78
CA LYS A 549 -2.71 -5.60 39.40
C LYS A 549 -3.74 -6.43 38.61
N ALA A 550 -3.84 -6.25 37.29
CA ALA A 550 -4.77 -6.97 36.42
C ALA A 550 -4.05 -7.69 35.27
N GLY A 551 -4.52 -8.90 34.93
CA GLY A 551 -4.07 -9.67 33.76
C GLY A 551 -2.55 -9.78 33.61
N ILE A 552 -2.02 -9.47 32.42
CA ILE A 552 -0.59 -9.59 32.11
C ILE A 552 0.29 -8.70 33.00
N CYS A 553 -0.16 -7.50 33.36
CA CYS A 553 0.58 -6.61 34.24
C CYS A 553 0.77 -7.21 35.64
N ALA A 554 -0.25 -7.91 36.16
CA ALA A 554 -0.19 -8.58 37.45
C ALA A 554 0.81 -9.73 37.45
N MET A 555 0.88 -10.49 36.36
CA MET A 555 1.86 -11.55 36.16
C MET A 555 3.29 -10.99 36.19
N VAL A 556 3.53 -9.82 35.58
CA VAL A 556 4.85 -9.16 35.65
C VAL A 556 5.21 -8.76 37.09
N GLY A 557 4.23 -8.31 37.87
CA GLY A 557 4.42 -8.07 39.31
C GLY A 557 4.80 -9.33 40.10
N GLU A 558 4.30 -10.50 39.70
CA GLU A 558 4.69 -11.79 40.30
C GLU A 558 6.10 -12.22 39.91
N ILE A 559 6.53 -11.97 38.66
CA ILE A 559 7.92 -12.20 38.25
C ILE A 559 8.88 -11.38 39.13
N GLN A 560 8.55 -10.12 39.41
CA GLN A 560 9.35 -9.28 40.30
C GLN A 560 9.43 -9.83 41.72
N GLU A 561 8.31 -10.31 42.26
CA GLU A 561 8.22 -10.86 43.61
C GLU A 561 8.99 -12.18 43.75
N GLU A 562 8.95 -13.05 42.73
CA GLU A 562 9.68 -14.33 42.73
C GLU A 562 11.16 -14.19 42.37
N CYS A 563 11.55 -13.14 41.63
CA CYS A 563 12.89 -12.97 41.07
C CYS A 563 13.53 -11.61 41.44
N GLU A 564 13.25 -11.09 42.64
CA GLU A 564 13.63 -9.73 43.06
C GLU A 564 15.12 -9.42 42.89
N ASP A 565 15.99 -10.41 43.11
CA ASP A 565 17.45 -10.26 43.02
C ASP A 565 17.96 -10.11 41.57
N LYS A 566 17.21 -10.60 40.57
CA LYS A 566 17.65 -10.68 39.16
C LYS A 566 16.84 -9.78 38.23
N ILE A 567 15.59 -9.50 38.58
CA ILE A 567 14.65 -8.77 37.73
C ILE A 567 14.33 -7.42 38.34
N LYS A 568 14.34 -6.38 37.49
CA LYS A 568 13.83 -5.05 37.83
C LYS A 568 12.68 -4.69 36.92
N THR A 569 11.51 -4.46 37.50
CA THR A 569 10.29 -4.12 36.77
C THR A 569 10.04 -2.62 36.76
N ILE A 570 9.77 -2.08 35.57
CA ILE A 570 9.43 -0.68 35.34
C ILE A 570 8.02 -0.60 34.76
N GLY A 571 7.10 0.04 35.48
CA GLY A 571 5.72 0.25 35.05
C GLY A 571 5.50 1.65 34.49
N TYR A 572 4.70 1.77 33.43
CA TYR A 572 4.23 3.06 32.91
C TYR A 572 2.71 3.13 33.01
N LEU A 573 2.20 4.17 33.68
CA LEU A 573 0.79 4.36 33.97
C LEU A 573 0.32 5.78 33.64
N PRO A 574 -0.95 6.01 33.28
CA PRO A 574 -1.48 7.36 33.17
C PRO A 574 -1.60 8.02 34.55
N LYS A 575 -1.40 9.34 34.62
CA LYS A 575 -1.52 10.10 35.88
C LYS A 575 -2.92 10.05 36.48
N ARG A 576 -3.96 9.92 35.66
CA ARG A 576 -5.31 9.63 36.14
C ARG A 576 -5.69 8.23 35.68
N MET A 577 -6.13 7.44 36.65
CA MET A 577 -6.50 6.04 36.48
C MET A 577 -8.02 5.90 36.68
N PRO A 578 -8.67 4.95 35.99
CA PRO A 578 -10.02 4.52 36.34
C PRO A 578 -10.10 4.05 37.80
N SER A 579 -11.25 4.27 38.46
CA SER A 579 -11.41 4.07 39.91
C SER A 579 -11.28 2.61 40.37
N ASP A 580 -11.49 1.67 39.47
CA ASP A 580 -11.44 0.22 39.68
C ASP A 580 -10.05 -0.38 39.46
N VAL A 581 -9.09 0.39 38.96
CA VAL A 581 -7.75 -0.11 38.65
C VAL A 581 -6.80 0.10 39.83
N VAL A 582 -6.14 -0.99 40.23
CA VAL A 582 -5.18 -1.01 41.34
C VAL A 582 -3.75 -1.06 40.80
N ILE A 583 -2.89 -0.15 41.28
CA ILE A 583 -1.45 -0.16 41.00
C ILE A 583 -0.81 -1.36 41.70
N ASP A 584 0.01 -2.12 40.98
CA ASP A 584 0.75 -3.24 41.56
C ASP A 584 2.01 -2.75 42.27
N LYS A 585 2.01 -2.85 43.60
CA LYS A 585 3.12 -2.39 44.45
C LYS A 585 4.36 -3.27 44.36
N ARG A 586 4.27 -4.44 43.72
CA ARG A 586 5.41 -5.33 43.54
C ARG A 586 6.41 -4.80 42.54
N TYR A 587 6.00 -3.92 41.62
CA TYR A 587 6.91 -3.35 40.64
C TYR A 587 8.03 -2.56 41.30
N SER A 588 9.26 -2.70 40.81
CA SER A 588 10.42 -1.98 41.36
C SER A 588 10.26 -0.47 41.22
N LYS A 589 9.69 -0.01 40.11
CA LYS A 589 9.43 1.42 39.86
C LYS A 589 8.21 1.61 38.98
N ILE A 590 7.44 2.66 39.25
CA ILE A 590 6.28 3.09 38.46
C ILE A 590 6.49 4.54 38.02
N HIS A 591 6.22 4.83 36.75
CA HIS A 591 6.29 6.15 36.14
C HIS A 591 4.93 6.59 35.61
N GLU A 592 4.54 7.82 35.93
CA GLU A 592 3.26 8.39 35.49
C GLU A 592 3.41 9.20 34.20
N THR A 593 2.58 8.96 33.18
CA THR A 593 2.42 9.80 31.99
C THR A 593 1.44 10.95 32.22
N LYS A 594 1.32 11.87 31.25
CA LYS A 594 0.35 12.96 31.34
C LYS A 594 -1.08 12.54 30.97
N GLY A 595 -1.29 11.26 30.62
CA GLY A 595 -2.57 10.71 30.19
C GLY A 595 -3.67 10.82 31.25
N LYS A 596 -4.92 10.84 30.77
CA LYS A 596 -6.12 10.85 31.62
C LYS A 596 -6.77 9.47 31.76
N ASP A 597 -6.35 8.52 30.93
CA ASP A 597 -6.74 7.12 30.88
C ASP A 597 -5.62 6.33 30.17
N PHE A 598 -5.71 5.01 30.15
CA PHE A 598 -4.78 4.13 29.44
C PHE A 598 -4.78 4.43 27.94
N SER A 599 -3.59 4.56 27.37
CA SER A 599 -3.42 4.87 25.96
C SER A 599 -2.09 4.37 25.43
N VAL A 600 -1.82 4.63 24.14
CA VAL A 600 -0.50 4.37 23.55
C VAL A 600 0.60 5.30 24.10
N MET A 601 0.25 6.34 24.88
CA MET A 601 1.22 7.28 25.45
C MET A 601 2.21 6.60 26.39
N GLU A 602 1.77 5.59 27.12
CA GLU A 602 2.62 4.80 28.01
C GLU A 602 3.72 4.09 27.19
N ALA A 603 3.32 3.51 26.06
CA ALA A 603 4.23 2.85 25.13
C ALA A 603 5.22 3.81 24.48
N ILE A 604 4.72 4.94 23.97
CA ILE A 604 5.55 6.00 23.41
C ILE A 604 6.55 6.53 24.45
N GLN A 605 6.16 6.66 25.72
CA GLN A 605 7.03 7.14 26.78
C GLN A 605 8.19 6.19 27.09
N TYR A 606 7.96 4.87 27.15
CA TYR A 606 9.08 3.95 27.39
C TYR A 606 10.02 3.86 26.18
N TRP A 607 9.50 3.94 24.95
CA TRP A 607 10.34 4.01 23.75
C TRP A 607 11.21 5.26 23.73
N TYR A 608 10.68 6.40 24.18
CA TYR A 608 11.46 7.62 24.38
C TYR A 608 12.56 7.45 25.43
N ASP A 609 12.25 6.82 26.57
CA ASP A 609 13.22 6.61 27.64
C ASP A 609 14.34 5.65 27.21
N LEU A 610 14.02 4.62 26.43
CA LEU A 610 14.98 3.70 25.79
C LEU A 610 15.90 4.44 24.82
N MET A 611 15.33 5.21 23.90
CA MET A 611 16.06 6.07 22.95
C MET A 611 17.03 7.00 23.68
N LYS A 612 16.54 7.70 24.71
CA LYS A 612 17.35 8.64 25.49
C LYS A 612 18.43 7.97 26.34
N SER A 613 18.27 6.69 26.63
CA SER A 613 19.28 5.90 27.32
C SER A 613 20.33 5.32 26.37
N GLY A 614 20.16 5.50 25.05
CA GLY A 614 21.07 4.97 24.04
C GLY A 614 20.90 3.47 23.80
N ILE A 615 19.76 2.89 24.20
CA ILE A 615 19.47 1.47 23.98
C ILE A 615 19.14 1.26 22.50
N ASP A 616 19.91 0.38 21.85
CA ASP A 616 19.61 -0.08 20.51
C ASP A 616 18.32 -0.92 20.52
N PRO A 617 17.27 -0.54 19.76
CA PRO A 617 16.03 -1.30 19.70
C PRO A 617 16.24 -2.79 19.36
N SER A 618 17.26 -3.14 18.57
CA SER A 618 17.55 -4.53 18.19
C SER A 618 17.95 -5.42 19.38
N ARG A 619 18.36 -4.81 20.50
CA ARG A 619 18.66 -5.51 21.77
C ARG A 619 17.41 -5.67 22.65
N VAL A 620 16.34 -4.94 22.37
CA VAL A 620 15.08 -5.00 23.12
C VAL A 620 14.25 -6.20 22.63
N LYS A 621 13.70 -6.96 23.58
CA LYS A 621 12.75 -8.05 23.30
C LYS A 621 11.35 -7.65 23.70
N LEU A 622 10.35 -8.05 22.93
CA LEU A 622 8.95 -7.92 23.31
C LEU A 622 8.26 -9.29 23.32
N ILE A 623 7.55 -9.61 24.39
CA ILE A 623 6.62 -10.76 24.45
C ILE A 623 5.19 -10.23 24.43
N GLY A 624 4.47 -10.54 23.35
CA GLY A 624 3.07 -10.15 23.16
C GLY A 624 2.11 -11.30 23.51
N ILE A 625 1.11 -11.01 24.34
CA ILE A 625 0.17 -12.01 24.87
C ILE A 625 -1.26 -11.46 24.84
N ASN A 626 -2.16 -12.10 24.07
CA ASN A 626 -3.56 -11.66 23.93
C ASN A 626 -3.61 -10.17 23.49
N GLY A 627 -4.19 -9.27 24.28
CA GLY A 627 -4.15 -7.82 24.05
C GLY A 627 -5.42 -7.24 23.42
N GLY A 628 -5.64 -5.95 23.64
CA GLY A 628 -6.59 -5.13 22.87
C GLY A 628 -5.84 -4.19 21.91
N GLY A 629 -6.47 -3.09 21.50
CA GLY A 629 -5.88 -2.15 20.53
C GLY A 629 -4.58 -1.49 20.99
N ILE A 630 -4.42 -1.18 22.29
CA ILE A 630 -3.16 -0.63 22.83
C ILE A 630 -2.02 -1.65 22.72
N ALA A 631 -2.27 -2.90 23.10
CA ALA A 631 -1.27 -3.96 22.99
C ALA A 631 -0.92 -4.26 21.52
N ALA A 632 -1.89 -4.19 20.60
CA ALA A 632 -1.64 -4.30 19.16
C ALA A 632 -0.63 -3.24 18.71
N PHE A 633 -0.83 -1.98 19.11
CA PHE A 633 0.11 -0.90 18.86
C PHE A 633 1.50 -1.20 19.41
N GLU A 634 1.61 -1.72 20.65
CA GLU A 634 2.92 -2.07 21.23
C GLU A 634 3.65 -3.14 20.41
N PHE A 635 2.93 -4.17 19.96
CA PHE A 635 3.50 -5.24 19.13
C PHE A 635 4.04 -4.67 17.82
N HIS A 636 3.21 -3.87 17.14
CA HIS A 636 3.53 -3.28 15.84
C HIS A 636 4.68 -2.26 15.95
N ALA A 637 4.65 -1.39 16.96
CA ALA A 637 5.70 -0.41 17.20
C ALA A 637 7.04 -1.08 17.47
N ALA A 638 7.05 -2.17 18.27
CA ALA A 638 8.26 -2.92 18.53
C ALA A 638 8.85 -3.54 17.25
N ILE A 639 8.02 -4.14 16.39
CA ILE A 639 8.47 -4.66 15.09
C ILE A 639 9.09 -3.53 14.24
N VAL A 640 8.39 -2.40 14.12
CA VAL A 640 8.83 -1.28 13.26
C VAL A 640 10.09 -0.60 13.78
N PHE A 641 10.24 -0.45 15.09
CA PHE A 641 11.42 0.16 15.69
C PHE A 641 12.62 -0.79 15.75
N GLY A 642 12.45 -2.06 15.38
CA GLY A 642 13.53 -3.03 15.24
C GLY A 642 13.74 -3.93 16.46
N ALA A 643 12.83 -3.94 17.43
CA ALA A 643 12.87 -4.91 18.52
C ALA A 643 12.60 -6.34 18.06
N GLN A 644 13.11 -7.28 18.84
CA GLN A 644 12.86 -8.69 18.64
C GLN A 644 11.51 -9.04 19.26
N VAL A 645 10.53 -9.35 18.42
CA VAL A 645 9.14 -9.57 18.88
C VAL A 645 8.79 -11.05 18.87
N GLY A 646 8.24 -11.52 19.99
CA GLY A 646 7.73 -12.86 20.18
C GLY A 646 6.25 -12.81 20.56
N ILE A 647 5.37 -13.36 19.72
CA ILE A 647 3.92 -13.37 19.94
C ILE A 647 3.49 -14.76 20.40
N MET A 648 2.87 -14.83 21.57
CA MET A 648 2.40 -16.08 22.14
C MET A 648 1.22 -16.63 21.34
N ARG A 649 1.34 -17.86 20.83
CA ARG A 649 0.26 -18.51 20.07
C ARG A 649 -0.91 -18.90 20.96
N ASN A 650 -2.10 -19.00 20.36
CA ASN A 650 -3.33 -19.47 21.01
C ASN A 650 -3.78 -18.63 22.21
N THR A 651 -3.41 -17.36 22.26
CA THR A 651 -3.83 -16.44 23.33
C THR A 651 -5.04 -15.59 22.97
N GLY A 652 -5.45 -15.54 21.69
CA GLY A 652 -6.62 -14.78 21.21
C GLY A 652 -6.33 -13.29 20.94
N ARG A 653 -7.36 -12.57 20.47
CA ARG A 653 -7.36 -11.11 20.20
C ARG A 653 -6.18 -10.63 19.35
N SER A 654 -5.60 -9.46 19.64
CA SER A 654 -4.56 -8.79 18.86
C SER A 654 -3.35 -9.69 18.57
N ALA A 655 -2.92 -10.51 19.53
CA ALA A 655 -1.84 -11.48 19.31
C ALA A 655 -2.21 -12.52 18.23
N SER A 656 -3.44 -13.04 18.26
CA SER A 656 -3.91 -13.95 17.21
C SER A 656 -4.16 -13.25 15.88
N GLU A 657 -4.61 -12.00 15.89
CA GLU A 657 -4.80 -11.19 14.68
C GLU A 657 -3.47 -10.94 13.98
N LEU A 658 -2.44 -10.48 14.71
CA LEU A 658 -1.09 -10.27 14.18
C LEU A 658 -0.48 -11.57 13.62
N ILE A 659 -0.69 -12.71 14.30
CA ILE A 659 -0.25 -14.02 13.78
C ILE A 659 -0.84 -14.31 12.40
N ASN A 660 -2.04 -13.83 12.06
CA ASN A 660 -2.72 -14.15 10.80
C ASN A 660 -2.74 -12.97 9.82
N ASP A 661 -2.05 -11.86 10.12
CA ASP A 661 -2.02 -10.67 9.28
C ASP A 661 -0.84 -10.73 8.29
N PRO A 662 -1.09 -10.90 6.97
CA PRO A 662 -0.04 -10.99 5.97
C PRO A 662 0.74 -9.68 5.78
N SER A 663 0.21 -8.54 6.26
CA SER A 663 0.89 -7.25 6.17
C SER A 663 2.12 -7.13 7.10
N TRP A 664 2.32 -8.11 7.99
CA TRP A 664 3.48 -8.23 8.88
C TRP A 664 4.44 -9.36 8.46
N GLU A 665 4.39 -9.73 7.18
CA GLU A 665 5.27 -10.72 6.58
C GLU A 665 6.11 -10.07 5.46
N GLU A 666 7.33 -10.57 5.24
CA GLU A 666 8.15 -10.23 4.09
C GLU A 666 7.79 -11.15 2.91
N PRO A 667 7.52 -10.58 1.71
CA PRO A 667 7.30 -11.38 0.52
C PRO A 667 8.62 -12.08 0.16
N THR A 668 8.59 -13.42 0.20
CA THR A 668 9.70 -14.22 -0.27
C THR A 668 9.66 -14.31 -1.81
N GLY A 669 10.75 -13.95 -2.47
CA GLY A 669 10.92 -14.21 -3.90
C GLY A 669 10.80 -15.72 -4.20
N PRO A 670 10.53 -16.12 -5.46
CA PRO A 670 10.40 -17.52 -5.85
C PRO A 670 11.63 -18.39 -5.50
N GLU A 671 12.78 -17.77 -5.24
CA GLU A 671 14.01 -18.39 -4.77
C GLU A 671 13.99 -18.90 -3.30
N TYR A 672 13.03 -18.48 -2.46
CA TYR A 672 12.97 -18.84 -1.02
C TYR A 672 11.78 -19.74 -0.62
N GLY A 673 11.15 -20.41 -1.59
CA GLY A 673 10.18 -21.47 -1.31
C GLY A 673 8.87 -20.99 -0.66
N ASN A 674 8.00 -20.34 -1.45
CA ASN A 674 6.53 -20.23 -1.30
C ASN A 674 5.88 -19.88 0.08
N LYS A 675 6.62 -19.62 1.16
CA LYS A 675 6.04 -19.12 2.41
C LYS A 675 6.64 -17.76 2.79
N PRO A 676 5.81 -16.73 2.99
CA PRO A 676 6.27 -15.42 3.44
C PRO A 676 6.89 -15.50 4.85
N LYS A 677 7.92 -14.68 5.13
CA LYS A 677 8.66 -14.70 6.41
C LYS A 677 7.99 -13.75 7.40
N LYS A 678 7.63 -14.22 8.59
CA LYS A 678 7.05 -13.34 9.63
C LYS A 678 8.12 -12.47 10.27
N LEU A 679 7.79 -11.20 10.49
CA LEU A 679 8.67 -10.23 11.16
C LEU A 679 8.76 -10.40 12.69
N PHE A 680 8.16 -11.46 13.22
CA PHE A 680 8.12 -11.80 14.64
C PHE A 680 8.13 -13.31 14.82
N LYS A 681 8.57 -13.77 16.00
CA LYS A 681 8.56 -15.18 16.36
C LYS A 681 7.20 -15.58 16.91
N VAL A 682 6.63 -16.68 16.43
CA VAL A 682 5.45 -17.28 17.07
C VAL A 682 5.94 -18.18 18.20
N LEU A 683 5.72 -17.75 19.44
CA LEU A 683 6.15 -18.47 20.64
C LEU A 683 5.12 -19.54 21.01
N ARG A 684 5.61 -20.73 21.38
CA ARG A 684 4.77 -21.73 22.04
C ARG A 684 4.80 -21.47 23.54
N ASN A 685 3.72 -21.83 24.20
CA ASN A 685 3.63 -21.73 25.64
C ASN A 685 4.40 -22.87 26.33
N THR A 686 5.72 -22.83 26.26
CA THR A 686 6.64 -23.73 26.98
C THR A 686 7.74 -22.90 27.62
N ARG A 687 8.23 -23.31 28.80
CA ARG A 687 9.37 -22.65 29.47
C ARG A 687 10.58 -22.53 28.54
N GLU A 688 10.91 -23.61 27.84
CA GLU A 688 12.09 -23.67 26.97
C GLU A 688 11.99 -22.72 25.77
N ASP A 689 10.84 -22.67 25.09
CA ASP A 689 10.66 -21.75 23.96
C ASP A 689 10.74 -20.28 24.39
N ILE A 690 10.16 -19.94 25.55
CA ILE A 690 10.20 -18.60 26.13
C ILE A 690 11.64 -18.26 26.54
N PHE A 691 12.32 -19.12 27.30
CA PHE A 691 13.68 -18.90 27.75
C PHE A 691 14.67 -18.77 26.58
N ASN A 692 14.53 -19.62 25.55
CA ASN A 692 15.31 -19.53 24.33
C ASN A 692 15.09 -18.19 23.63
N PHE A 693 13.85 -17.71 23.55
CA PHE A 693 13.57 -16.39 23.00
C PHE A 693 14.17 -15.27 23.86
N LEU A 694 14.15 -15.37 25.19
CA LEU A 694 14.73 -14.36 26.09
C LEU A 694 16.25 -14.28 25.99
N THR A 695 16.93 -15.40 25.74
CA THR A 695 18.41 -15.48 25.82
C THR A 695 19.11 -15.48 24.47
N LYS A 696 18.42 -15.81 23.38
CA LYS A 696 19.01 -15.90 22.03
C LYS A 696 18.47 -14.81 21.11
N PRO A 697 19.26 -14.28 20.16
CA PRO A 697 18.77 -13.28 19.23
C PRO A 697 17.68 -13.88 18.33
N PHE A 698 16.66 -13.10 18.02
CA PHE A 698 15.67 -13.44 17.02
C PHE A 698 16.24 -13.22 15.63
N ILE A 699 16.22 -14.30 14.86
CA ILE A 699 16.68 -14.36 13.49
C ILE A 699 15.44 -14.59 12.61
N ILE A 700 15.23 -13.69 11.65
CA ILE A 700 14.15 -13.75 10.66
C ILE A 700 14.56 -14.66 9.49
N ASP A 701 15.85 -14.61 9.09
CA ASP A 701 16.34 -15.41 8.00
C ASP A 701 16.38 -16.92 8.37
N PRO A 702 15.66 -17.80 7.64
CA PRO A 702 15.59 -19.22 7.96
C PRO A 702 16.94 -19.93 7.87
N ASP A 703 17.84 -19.51 6.99
CA ASP A 703 19.17 -20.11 6.86
C ASP A 703 20.01 -19.72 8.08
N ILE A 704 19.91 -18.47 8.54
CA ILE A 704 20.58 -18.03 9.77
C ILE A 704 19.92 -18.61 11.02
N GLU A 705 18.60 -18.77 11.07
CA GLU A 705 17.91 -19.39 12.20
C GLU A 705 18.28 -20.88 12.28
N THR A 706 18.40 -21.55 11.13
CA THR A 706 18.94 -22.90 11.01
C THR A 706 20.37 -22.93 11.54
N MET A 707 21.26 -22.03 11.13
CA MET A 707 22.61 -21.91 11.71
C MET A 707 22.58 -21.73 13.23
N GLN A 708 21.73 -20.84 13.75
CA GLN A 708 21.59 -20.62 15.19
C GLN A 708 21.15 -21.88 15.95
N LYS A 709 20.19 -22.66 15.41
CA LYS A 709 19.74 -23.94 15.98
C LYS A 709 20.86 -24.98 15.98
N LEU A 710 21.68 -24.96 14.93
CA LEU A 710 22.83 -25.85 14.77
C LEU A 710 24.01 -25.45 15.69
N LEU A 711 24.07 -24.19 16.15
CA LEU A 711 25.22 -23.60 16.86
C LEU A 711 25.20 -23.69 18.41
N ILE A 712 24.33 -24.46 19.07
CA ILE A 712 24.26 -24.41 20.55
C ILE A 712 25.18 -25.42 21.27
N GLN A 713 25.81 -24.90 22.33
CA GLN A 713 26.77 -25.44 23.28
C GLN A 713 26.55 -26.89 23.79
N HIS A 714 27.59 -27.71 23.54
CA HIS A 714 28.19 -28.76 24.38
C HIS A 714 27.42 -30.05 24.76
N ARG A 715 28.16 -31.16 24.56
CA ARG A 715 28.17 -32.44 25.32
C ARG A 715 27.00 -33.41 25.06
N GLU A 716 27.39 -34.61 24.61
CA GLU A 716 26.75 -35.91 24.89
C GLU A 716 25.73 -36.55 23.94
N SER A 717 25.35 -35.98 22.80
CA SER A 717 24.48 -36.72 21.85
C SER A 717 25.15 -36.97 20.49
N GLY A 718 25.28 -38.25 20.14
CA GLY A 718 25.86 -38.73 18.88
C GLY A 718 25.24 -38.08 17.65
N SER A 719 25.93 -37.09 17.10
CA SER A 719 25.48 -36.20 16.03
C SER A 719 25.65 -36.85 14.64
N ASN A 720 24.79 -36.47 13.70
CA ASN A 720 24.97 -36.79 12.27
C ASN A 720 26.03 -35.85 11.66
N MET A 721 26.90 -36.35 10.78
CA MET A 721 27.91 -35.56 10.07
C MET A 721 27.35 -35.02 8.75
N TYR A 722 27.61 -33.74 8.44
CA TYR A 722 27.34 -33.17 7.12
C TYR A 722 28.66 -32.92 6.38
N GLU A 723 28.78 -33.43 5.15
CA GLU A 723 30.02 -33.46 4.37
C GLU A 723 29.88 -32.64 3.08
N LEU A 724 30.76 -31.64 2.88
CA LEU A 724 30.92 -30.95 1.61
C LEU A 724 32.24 -31.39 0.95
N ASN A 725 32.15 -31.78 -0.32
CA ASN A 725 33.30 -32.19 -1.12
C ASN A 725 33.77 -31.00 -1.97
N PHE A 726 35.05 -30.67 -1.86
CA PHE A 726 35.69 -29.64 -2.67
C PHE A 726 36.79 -30.27 -3.53
N THR A 727 36.96 -29.76 -4.75
CA THR A 727 38.09 -30.09 -5.61
C THR A 727 39.15 -28.99 -5.54
N THR A 728 40.40 -29.29 -5.87
CA THR A 728 41.48 -28.29 -5.89
C THR A 728 41.34 -27.25 -7.00
N GLU A 729 40.41 -27.43 -7.94
CA GLU A 729 40.03 -26.38 -8.89
C GLU A 729 39.07 -25.35 -8.25
N ASP A 730 38.42 -25.71 -7.14
CA ASP A 730 37.44 -24.85 -6.48
C ASP A 730 38.06 -23.85 -5.50
N VAL A 731 39.24 -24.16 -4.93
CA VAL A 731 39.95 -23.33 -3.92
C VAL A 731 41.47 -23.54 -3.95
N ASP A 732 42.28 -22.47 -3.90
CA ASP A 732 43.74 -22.50 -3.77
C ASP A 732 44.17 -23.09 -2.42
N ASN A 733 44.89 -24.20 -2.53
CA ASN A 733 45.44 -24.98 -1.44
C ASN A 733 46.27 -24.18 -0.40
N THR A 734 47.00 -23.16 -0.85
CA THR A 734 47.84 -22.33 0.01
C THR A 734 47.00 -21.32 0.78
N ILE A 735 45.95 -20.80 0.14
CA ILE A 735 45.00 -19.88 0.76
C ILE A 735 44.17 -20.63 1.82
N LEU A 736 43.67 -21.82 1.50
CA LEU A 736 42.94 -22.67 2.44
C LEU A 736 43.80 -23.03 3.66
N SER A 737 45.08 -23.37 3.44
CA SER A 737 46.04 -23.57 4.53
C SER A 737 46.17 -22.34 5.43
N GLY A 738 46.29 -21.15 4.83
CA GLY A 738 46.42 -19.88 5.56
C GLY A 738 45.16 -19.55 6.35
N PHE A 739 43.98 -19.76 5.75
CA PHE A 739 42.68 -19.58 6.41
C PHE A 739 42.53 -20.51 7.63
N LEU A 740 42.87 -21.79 7.49
CA LEU A 740 42.79 -22.76 8.59
C LEU A 740 43.81 -22.49 9.68
N THR A 741 45.03 -22.07 9.31
CA THR A 741 46.07 -21.67 10.28
C THR A 741 45.64 -20.41 11.04
N ALA A 742 45.02 -19.44 10.36
CA ALA A 742 44.47 -18.25 10.99
C ALA A 742 43.32 -18.59 11.95
N LEU A 743 42.41 -19.51 11.55
CA LEU A 743 41.36 -20.03 12.42
C LEU A 743 41.93 -20.77 13.63
N ASP A 744 42.98 -21.58 13.47
CA ASP A 744 43.62 -22.34 14.56
C ASP A 744 44.34 -21.41 15.56
N HIS A 745 44.87 -20.27 15.09
CA HIS A 745 45.43 -19.24 15.96
C HIS A 745 44.36 -18.40 16.67
N ILE A 746 43.27 -18.03 15.98
CA ILE A 746 42.09 -17.41 16.60
C ILE A 746 41.51 -18.35 17.67
N ALA A 747 41.50 -19.65 17.39
CA ALA A 747 41.08 -20.72 18.27
C ALA A 747 41.95 -20.90 19.51
N SER A 748 43.26 -20.62 19.41
CA SER A 748 44.19 -20.78 20.53
C SER A 748 43.91 -19.84 21.72
N GLU A 749 43.11 -18.78 21.55
CA GLU A 749 42.66 -17.91 22.64
C GLU A 749 41.15 -17.96 22.97
N ALA A 750 40.32 -18.75 22.26
CA ALA A 750 38.88 -18.84 22.61
C ALA A 750 38.09 -20.04 22.03
N LEU A 751 38.70 -21.15 21.62
CA LEU A 751 37.88 -22.31 21.20
C LEU A 751 37.39 -23.15 22.37
N LYS A 752 36.10 -23.01 22.73
CA LYS A 752 35.26 -24.17 23.11
C LYS A 752 33.83 -24.08 22.55
N VAL A 753 33.60 -24.96 21.59
CA VAL A 753 32.35 -25.59 21.09
C VAL A 753 31.41 -24.78 20.21
N GLY A 754 31.22 -25.32 18.99
CA GLY A 754 30.31 -24.84 17.93
C GLY A 754 30.98 -24.53 16.58
N GLU A 755 32.29 -24.80 16.40
CA GLU A 755 33.06 -24.35 15.24
C GLU A 755 33.63 -25.54 14.46
N ILE A 756 33.78 -25.38 13.14
CA ILE A 756 34.18 -26.39 12.11
C ILE A 756 35.12 -27.46 12.67
N LEU A 757 34.69 -28.73 12.68
CA LEU A 757 35.27 -29.73 13.58
C LEU A 757 36.16 -30.81 12.94
N SER A 758 36.30 -30.91 11.61
CA SER A 758 37.48 -31.53 10.98
C SER A 758 37.44 -31.41 9.46
N ILE A 759 38.61 -31.25 8.82
CA ILE A 759 38.78 -31.53 7.39
C ILE A 759 39.35 -32.94 7.28
N LYS A 760 38.69 -33.81 6.51
CA LYS A 760 39.19 -35.17 6.22
C LYS A 760 39.54 -35.29 4.75
N PHE A 761 40.77 -35.68 4.47
CA PHE A 761 41.25 -35.88 3.10
C PHE A 761 40.94 -37.30 2.64
N LYS A 762 40.45 -37.42 1.41
CA LYS A 762 40.38 -38.71 0.72
C LYS A 762 41.64 -38.77 -0.15
N ASP A 763 42.59 -39.63 0.24
CA ASP A 763 43.81 -39.99 -0.51
C ASP A 763 45.00 -39.01 -0.50
N GLY A 764 45.37 -38.43 0.65
CA GLY A 764 46.62 -37.65 0.79
C GLY A 764 47.25 -37.71 2.19
N TYR A 765 48.60 -37.76 2.25
CA TYR A 765 49.37 -37.72 3.50
C TYR A 765 50.05 -36.36 3.66
N MET A 766 50.06 -35.80 4.88
CA MET A 766 50.78 -34.56 5.19
C MET A 766 52.29 -34.71 5.00
N SER A 767 52.90 -33.82 4.21
CA SER A 767 54.32 -33.48 4.36
C SER A 767 54.52 -31.97 4.17
N GLY A 768 54.99 -31.27 5.20
CA GLY A 768 55.55 -29.91 5.07
C GLY A 768 54.58 -28.74 4.87
N GLY A 769 53.28 -28.87 5.18
CA GLY A 769 52.34 -27.74 5.12
C GLY A 769 51.83 -27.37 3.72
N LEU A 770 52.09 -28.21 2.71
CA LEU A 770 51.57 -28.04 1.36
C LEU A 770 50.53 -29.13 1.06
N PHE A 771 49.33 -28.71 0.66
CA PHE A 771 48.26 -29.59 0.19
C PHE A 771 48.64 -30.09 -1.21
N THR A 772 48.76 -31.40 -1.39
CA THR A 772 49.00 -32.02 -2.69
C THR A 772 47.67 -32.37 -3.34
N ASN A 773 47.45 -31.93 -4.59
CA ASN A 773 46.29 -32.19 -5.45
C ASN A 773 45.44 -33.41 -5.05
N GLY A 774 44.22 -33.16 -4.58
CA GLY A 774 43.26 -34.19 -4.18
C GLY A 774 41.95 -33.58 -3.68
N GLU A 775 40.86 -34.34 -3.78
CA GLU A 775 39.58 -33.94 -3.18
C GLU A 775 39.73 -33.84 -1.66
N PHE A 776 39.35 -32.68 -1.10
CA PHE A 776 39.31 -32.49 0.34
C PHE A 776 37.87 -32.33 0.81
N LYS A 777 37.58 -32.87 1.99
CA LYS A 777 36.25 -32.79 2.59
C LYS A 777 36.27 -31.85 3.78
N VAL A 778 35.42 -30.82 3.73
CA VAL A 778 35.13 -29.99 4.89
C VAL A 778 33.91 -30.60 5.58
N VAL A 779 34.09 -31.03 6.83
CA VAL A 779 33.00 -31.61 7.63
C VAL A 779 32.47 -30.55 8.58
N PHE A 780 31.19 -30.22 8.43
CA PHE A 780 30.45 -29.43 9.39
C PHE A 780 29.69 -30.38 10.32
N LEU A 781 29.85 -30.22 11.64
CA LEU A 781 29.03 -30.93 12.61
C LEU A 781 27.73 -30.16 12.79
N LEU A 782 26.70 -30.62 12.08
CA LEU A 782 25.36 -30.05 12.10
C LEU A 782 24.41 -31.10 12.68
N ASN A 783 23.50 -30.71 13.57
CA ASN A 783 22.51 -31.65 14.13
C ASN A 783 21.54 -32.22 13.08
N GLU A 784 21.35 -31.53 11.95
CA GLU A 784 20.47 -31.91 10.83
C GLU A 784 21.10 -31.53 9.48
N THR A 785 20.58 -32.08 8.38
CA THR A 785 21.02 -31.69 7.02
C THR A 785 20.54 -30.27 6.72
N PRO A 786 21.42 -29.32 6.35
CA PRO A 786 21.03 -27.96 6.01
C PRO A 786 20.16 -27.94 4.74
N LEU A 787 19.36 -26.88 4.59
CA LEU A 787 18.61 -26.65 3.36
C LEU A 787 19.58 -26.42 2.18
N PRO A 788 19.23 -26.80 0.94
CA PRO A 788 20.08 -26.56 -0.24
C PRO A 788 20.51 -25.10 -0.43
N THR A 789 19.66 -24.16 0.00
CA THR A 789 19.94 -22.71 -0.01
C THR A 789 21.08 -22.34 0.94
N LEU A 790 21.12 -22.93 2.14
CA LEU A 790 22.19 -22.71 3.11
C LEU A 790 23.50 -23.38 2.64
N GLU A 791 23.41 -24.53 1.99
CA GLU A 791 24.56 -25.20 1.35
C GLU A 791 25.22 -24.30 0.30
N GLU A 792 24.43 -23.73 -0.61
CA GLU A 792 24.92 -22.80 -1.64
C GLU A 792 25.56 -21.54 -1.02
N LYS A 793 24.93 -20.95 0.00
CA LYS A 793 25.49 -19.81 0.75
C LYS A 793 26.84 -20.15 1.40
N ILE A 794 26.99 -21.33 1.99
CA ILE A 794 28.27 -21.78 2.58
C ILE A 794 29.36 -21.91 1.51
N ILE A 795 29.04 -22.48 0.35
CA ILE A 795 29.98 -22.60 -0.77
C ILE A 795 30.41 -21.22 -1.28
N ASN A 796 29.45 -20.31 -1.49
CA ASN A 796 29.73 -18.94 -1.92
C ASN A 796 30.58 -18.19 -0.89
N PHE A 797 30.36 -18.41 0.41
CA PHE A 797 31.19 -17.84 1.46
C PHE A 797 32.64 -18.24 1.37
N ILE A 798 32.92 -19.53 1.16
CA ILE A 798 34.29 -20.02 1.03
C ILE A 798 34.98 -19.39 -0.19
N LYS A 799 34.28 -19.33 -1.34
CA LYS A 799 34.79 -18.72 -2.57
C LYS A 799 35.06 -17.22 -2.43
N GLU A 800 34.15 -16.48 -1.80
CA GLU A 800 34.30 -15.02 -1.67
C GLU A 800 35.38 -14.63 -0.65
N VAL A 801 35.57 -15.46 0.39
CA VAL A 801 36.72 -15.34 1.32
C VAL A 801 38.03 -15.57 0.58
N GLU A 802 38.10 -16.57 -0.30
CA GLU A 802 39.28 -16.82 -1.13
C GLU A 802 39.56 -15.65 -2.08
N ASP A 803 38.56 -15.21 -2.85
CA ASP A 803 38.72 -14.14 -3.84
C ASP A 803 39.19 -12.82 -3.22
N LYS A 804 38.64 -12.46 -2.04
CA LYS A 804 38.87 -11.15 -1.42
C LYS A 804 40.01 -11.15 -0.40
N LEU A 805 40.20 -12.26 0.34
CA LEU A 805 41.16 -12.33 1.44
C LEU A 805 42.30 -13.31 1.16
N GLY A 806 42.29 -14.01 0.02
CA GLY A 806 43.26 -15.06 -0.31
C GLY A 806 44.70 -14.60 -0.25
N GLU A 807 45.03 -13.45 -0.83
CA GLU A 807 46.40 -12.92 -0.79
C GLU A 807 46.85 -12.54 0.64
N GLN A 808 45.90 -12.08 1.48
CA GLN A 808 46.18 -11.76 2.88
C GLN A 808 46.44 -13.05 3.69
N PHE A 809 45.61 -14.09 3.49
CA PHE A 809 45.79 -15.39 4.13
C PHE A 809 47.05 -16.11 3.65
N HIS A 810 47.42 -15.96 2.38
CA HIS A 810 48.68 -16.48 1.83
C HIS A 810 49.90 -15.85 2.52
N LYS A 811 49.85 -14.54 2.81
CA LYS A 811 50.91 -13.85 3.55
C LYS A 811 50.97 -14.26 5.03
N LEU A 812 49.81 -14.49 5.67
CA LEU A 812 49.73 -14.98 7.06
C LEU A 812 50.36 -16.37 7.22
N HIS A 813 50.13 -17.27 6.25
CA HIS A 813 50.73 -18.60 6.20
C HIS A 813 52.27 -18.56 6.17
N ILE A 814 52.85 -17.61 5.43
CA ILE A 814 54.31 -17.47 5.27
C ILE A 814 54.96 -16.80 6.50
N GLY A 815 54.21 -15.97 7.25
CA GLY A 815 54.75 -15.09 8.28
C GLY A 815 54.47 -15.47 9.74
N CYS A 816 53.61 -16.45 10.04
CA CYS A 816 53.12 -16.75 11.40
C CYS A 816 52.67 -15.49 12.18
N GLN A 817 51.91 -14.61 11.53
CA GLN A 817 51.27 -13.47 12.19
C GLN A 817 49.76 -13.71 12.32
N GLY A 818 49.11 -13.11 13.31
CA GLY A 818 47.66 -13.21 13.50
C GLY A 818 46.88 -12.31 12.54
N TYR A 819 45.70 -12.76 12.09
CA TYR A 819 44.78 -11.95 11.28
C TYR A 819 43.97 -10.99 12.17
N THR A 820 43.93 -9.71 11.81
CA THR A 820 43.19 -8.67 12.57
C THR A 820 42.06 -8.02 11.75
N GLY A 821 41.72 -8.55 10.58
CA GLY A 821 40.79 -7.95 9.61
C GLY A 821 39.29 -8.22 9.83
N GLY A 822 38.79 -8.14 11.08
CA GLY A 822 37.39 -8.49 11.40
C GLY A 822 36.31 -7.77 10.58
N LYS A 823 36.57 -6.55 10.08
CA LYS A 823 35.63 -5.79 9.24
C LYS A 823 35.41 -6.40 7.86
N GLU A 824 36.44 -6.94 7.22
CA GLU A 824 36.33 -7.50 5.87
C GLU A 824 35.59 -8.85 5.92
N MET A 825 35.90 -9.69 6.91
CA MET A 825 35.15 -10.93 7.18
C MET A 825 33.67 -10.67 7.49
N ASN A 826 33.36 -9.68 8.33
CA ASN A 826 31.98 -9.29 8.60
C ASN A 826 31.24 -8.79 7.34
N THR A 827 31.96 -8.13 6.43
CA THR A 827 31.40 -7.65 5.15
C THR A 827 31.06 -8.83 4.23
N ILE A 828 31.92 -9.84 4.17
CA ILE A 828 31.68 -11.06 3.36
C ILE A 828 30.52 -11.87 3.98
N LEU A 829 30.55 -12.09 5.29
CA LEU A 829 29.48 -12.81 6.01
C LEU A 829 28.12 -12.13 5.81
N SER A 830 28.04 -10.82 6.05
CA SER A 830 26.79 -10.07 5.88
C SER A 830 26.36 -9.95 4.41
N GLY A 831 27.29 -9.98 3.46
CA GLY A 831 26.99 -10.00 2.03
C GLY A 831 26.32 -11.29 1.57
N ILE A 832 26.68 -12.43 2.16
CA ILE A 832 26.26 -13.76 1.70
C ILE A 832 25.09 -14.31 2.50
N PHE A 833 25.20 -14.24 3.82
CA PHE A 833 24.16 -14.74 4.72
C PHE A 833 23.13 -13.67 5.04
N GLY A 834 23.38 -12.41 4.69
CA GLY A 834 22.58 -11.27 5.09
C GLY A 834 23.05 -10.69 6.43
N VAL A 835 22.66 -9.44 6.70
CA VAL A 835 23.13 -8.67 7.86
C VAL A 835 22.78 -9.33 9.20
N GLU A 836 21.73 -10.16 9.24
CA GLU A 836 21.34 -10.87 10.46
C GLU A 836 22.38 -11.86 10.99
N ILE A 837 23.33 -12.33 10.15
CA ILE A 837 24.41 -13.22 10.60
C ILE A 837 25.29 -12.55 11.66
N LEU A 838 25.40 -11.22 11.59
CA LEU A 838 26.16 -10.42 12.55
C LEU A 838 25.55 -10.51 13.96
N LYS A 839 24.23 -10.72 14.07
CA LYS A 839 23.55 -10.94 15.35
C LYS A 839 24.05 -12.20 16.06
N LEU A 840 24.56 -13.20 15.33
CA LEU A 840 25.16 -14.40 15.92
C LEU A 840 26.63 -14.20 16.32
N ILE A 841 27.33 -13.25 15.68
CA ILE A 841 28.77 -13.01 15.84
C ILE A 841 29.05 -12.01 16.96
N ASP A 842 28.27 -10.93 17.07
CA ASP A 842 28.43 -9.87 18.09
C ASP A 842 28.31 -10.41 19.54
N ILE A 843 27.58 -11.52 19.73
CA ILE A 843 27.39 -12.17 21.04
C ILE A 843 28.72 -12.66 21.64
N LYS A 844 29.73 -12.96 20.82
CA LYS A 844 31.03 -13.47 21.31
C LYS A 844 32.04 -12.38 21.64
N ILE A 845 31.91 -11.16 21.10
CA ILE A 845 32.91 -10.10 21.29
C ILE A 845 32.75 -9.42 22.66
N GLU A 846 31.52 -9.27 23.17
CA GLU A 846 31.28 -8.54 24.44
C GLU A 846 31.46 -9.38 25.71
N GLN A 847 31.34 -10.72 25.67
CA GLN A 847 31.55 -11.55 26.87
C GLN A 847 33.00 -11.61 27.35
N LYS A 848 33.98 -11.09 26.58
CA LYS A 848 35.40 -11.05 26.97
C LYS A 848 36.02 -9.65 27.03
N SER A 849 35.37 -8.61 26.51
CA SER A 849 35.93 -7.24 26.58
C SER A 849 35.98 -6.69 28.02
N ALA A 850 35.27 -7.30 28.96
CA ALA A 850 35.42 -7.02 30.40
C ALA A 850 36.65 -7.71 31.05
N GLU A 851 37.19 -8.78 30.47
CA GLU A 851 38.33 -9.54 31.04
C GLU A 851 39.67 -9.26 30.34
N ILE A 852 39.66 -8.78 29.08
CA ILE A 852 40.89 -8.56 28.29
C ILE A 852 41.67 -7.28 28.70
N LEU A 853 41.14 -6.47 29.62
CA LEU A 853 41.82 -5.25 30.10
C LEU A 853 42.80 -5.48 31.27
N GLN A 854 43.13 -6.74 31.64
CA GLN A 854 43.96 -7.00 32.83
C GLN A 854 45.13 -7.98 32.69
N ILE A 855 45.55 -8.38 31.49
CA ILE A 855 46.77 -9.20 31.36
C ILE A 855 47.72 -8.55 30.34
N GLN A 856 48.51 -7.59 30.84
CA GLN A 856 49.83 -7.27 30.31
C GLN A 856 50.86 -7.81 31.31
N GLU A 857 51.41 -8.99 31.04
CA GLU A 857 52.79 -9.40 31.34
C GLU A 857 53.18 -10.62 30.50
#